data_AF-A0A9D9WJP1-F1
#
_entry.id   AF-A0A9D9WJP1-F1
#
_cell.length_a   1.000
_cell.length_b   1.000
_cell.length_c   1.000
_cell.angle_alpha   90.00
_cell.angle_beta   90.00
_cell.angle_gamma   90.00
#
_symmetry.space_group_name_H-M   'P 1'
#
loop_
_entity.id
_entity.type
_entity.pdbx_description
1 polymer ?
#
loop_
_entity_poly.entity_id
_entity_poly.type
_entity_poly.pdbx_seq_one_letter_code
_entity_poly.pdbx_strand_id
1 'polypeptide(L)'
;MSNITVNGNITDSVLVYGNDNFVVKIGDVNGGVVNIVKPSDKPKFSARPAPVVVKPRTFRGLLGRDQESDSVKKAAQNSMPVSIWGRDGVGKTSFLRHLAHTLDTGNFTNGIVFLDVSGLGYEDLLQALFDLFYDSDPTFKPNLAEISKSLQNIKAVIFLDDIHIGRDEVPSILDAAPHSLFILASKERSLWGEGEVVALRGLPEAEAVKLFEKELSRSLTEPEKDSVSKICSALEGNPLQILQAAALARDSGSPVEQLLKETAVESAEEKALAYMNMAYLSDSEKQVLALLAAAGGNIVPIEHLNEIFKGAAQKDIQRLVNLGLVQSHSPKFSIADTMVSAIAATWDITSWQDILLNHSINWLSQQPASMLVEQSSGMLIHTIKSAGERKKWPEVVKLGRSLEKFMVYYKRWQTWSDILNLILTAAKALKDAKLQAWALHQLGSRALYLGYSAQAKTFLGQALNIRQAIGDKAGLAITQNNINALNGIITPVKGNSTGCRRYLNCGCGTAAGAGILGLIVILAIAFWPAPPYIPPPTEPPLAATFTHTPTQTLTKTPTPTATRTRVPTITPTSTPAPVLLYDLVQNANEAEWIQPYFNSEFNEVEVLDFFEVPQSPSPEDYIFNLVEGYAYAGWDFNAPMVGEKNQKQVLLTYPYYTYTRIVGNYSIFLPVDPGSPYLEIMVGYKNVPSNEAVGSIFTVYVNEKKVFDRSSHPKENPTIKETAIPISLSEGANIIQLELNAQDIVNNQDYPIWAVVKIWDRKPK
;
A
#
# COMPACT_ATOMS: atom_id res chain seq x y z
N MET A 1 -4.74 -16.35 -20.39
CA MET A 1 -5.14 -17.05 -19.15
C MET A 1 -5.71 -18.40 -19.55
N SER A 2 -4.90 -19.45 -19.49
CA SER A 2 -5.45 -20.81 -19.37
C SER A 2 -6.21 -20.86 -18.04
N ASN A 3 -7.49 -21.21 -18.10
CA ASN A 3 -8.32 -21.47 -16.93
C ASN A 3 -7.71 -22.64 -16.14
N ILE A 4 -6.90 -22.34 -15.14
CA ILE A 4 -6.62 -23.30 -14.07
C ILE A 4 -7.72 -23.11 -13.04
N THR A 5 -8.77 -23.90 -13.17
CA THR A 5 -9.84 -24.00 -12.17
C THR A 5 -9.27 -24.74 -10.96
N VAL A 6 -8.71 -24.01 -9.99
CA VAL A 6 -8.27 -24.61 -8.71
C VAL A 6 -9.45 -24.55 -7.73
N ASN A 7 -10.28 -25.59 -7.75
CA ASN A 7 -11.22 -25.90 -6.68
C ASN A 7 -10.47 -26.50 -5.47
N GLY A 8 -9.54 -25.72 -4.89
CA GLY A 8 -8.71 -26.14 -3.76
C GLY A 8 -8.93 -25.23 -2.56
N ASN A 9 -9.16 -25.82 -1.39
CA ASN A 9 -9.10 -25.09 -0.13
C ASN A 9 -7.62 -24.71 0.11
N ILE A 10 -7.33 -23.41 0.23
CA ILE A 10 -5.97 -22.83 0.41
C ILE A 10 -5.37 -23.22 1.79
N THR A 11 -6.10 -23.99 2.60
CA THR A 11 -5.76 -24.38 3.98
C THR A 11 -4.42 -25.08 4.16
N ASP A 12 -3.86 -25.71 3.13
CA ASP A 12 -2.58 -26.43 3.19
C ASP A 12 -1.54 -25.92 2.18
N SER A 13 -1.55 -24.61 1.90
CA SER A 13 -0.63 -23.99 0.93
C SER A 13 0.82 -24.13 1.37
N VAL A 14 1.46 -25.21 0.91
CA VAL A 14 2.90 -25.43 1.01
C VAL A 14 3.57 -24.62 -0.08
N LEU A 15 4.31 -23.59 0.32
CA LEU A 15 5.16 -22.83 -0.57
C LEU A 15 6.61 -23.18 -0.25
N VAL A 16 7.39 -23.52 -1.28
CA VAL A 16 8.81 -23.85 -1.13
C VAL A 16 9.67 -22.70 -1.62
N TYR A 17 10.67 -22.33 -0.83
CA TYR A 17 11.50 -21.15 -1.08
C TYR A 17 12.99 -21.44 -1.23
N GLY A 18 13.59 -20.85 -2.28
CA GLY A 18 15.01 -20.52 -2.38
C GLY A 18 16.01 -21.67 -2.22
N ASN A 19 17.25 -21.32 -1.86
CA ASN A 19 18.37 -22.25 -1.70
C ASN A 19 18.31 -23.06 -0.40
N ASP A 20 17.69 -22.50 0.65
CA ASP A 20 17.62 -23.11 1.99
C ASP A 20 16.41 -24.05 2.19
N ASN A 21 15.62 -24.26 1.13
CA ASN A 21 14.53 -25.24 1.05
C ASN A 21 13.44 -25.07 2.13
N PHE A 22 13.02 -23.85 2.41
CA PHE A 22 11.98 -23.60 3.40
C PHE A 22 10.60 -24.01 2.86
N VAL A 23 9.92 -24.92 3.55
CA VAL A 23 8.47 -25.19 3.42
C VAL A 23 7.72 -24.36 4.42
N VAL A 24 6.80 -23.57 3.89
CA VAL A 24 5.92 -22.72 4.67
C VAL A 24 4.58 -23.38 4.88
N LYS A 25 4.10 -23.38 6.12
CA LYS A 25 2.70 -23.61 6.42
C LYS A 25 2.10 -22.38 7.08
N ILE A 26 1.14 -21.76 6.41
CA ILE A 26 0.40 -20.60 6.92
C ILE A 26 -0.98 -21.03 7.36
N GLY A 27 -1.43 -20.51 8.50
CA GLY A 27 -2.78 -20.73 9.01
C GLY A 27 -2.84 -21.21 10.45
N ASP A 28 -1.70 -21.46 11.10
CA ASP A 28 -1.66 -21.63 12.55
C ASP A 28 -2.02 -20.30 13.25
N VAL A 29 -2.82 -20.40 14.30
CA VAL A 29 -3.29 -19.26 15.09
C VAL A 29 -2.12 -18.46 15.69
N ASN A 30 -0.97 -19.10 15.90
CA ASN A 30 0.25 -18.55 16.48
C ASN A 30 1.32 -18.18 15.43
N GLY A 31 1.04 -18.32 14.13
CA GLY A 31 1.91 -17.82 13.05
C GLY A 31 2.48 -18.93 12.16
N GLY A 32 3.02 -18.53 10.99
CA GLY A 32 3.55 -19.48 10.01
C GLY A 32 4.73 -20.29 10.53
N VAL A 33 4.76 -21.57 10.19
CA VAL A 33 5.86 -22.49 10.56
C VAL A 33 6.77 -22.68 9.36
N VAL A 34 8.08 -22.51 9.59
CA VAL A 34 9.13 -22.75 8.61
C VAL A 34 9.81 -24.07 8.89
N ASN A 35 9.85 -24.94 7.87
CA ASN A 35 10.58 -26.20 7.94
C ASN A 35 11.63 -26.25 6.84
N ILE A 36 12.81 -26.81 7.12
CA ILE A 36 13.83 -27.07 6.11
C ILE A 36 13.56 -28.42 5.46
N VAL A 37 13.44 -28.45 4.13
CA VAL A 37 13.34 -29.69 3.34
C VAL A 37 14.74 -30.14 2.91
N LYS A 38 14.93 -31.45 2.74
CA LYS A 38 16.18 -32.00 2.23
C LYS A 38 16.46 -31.49 0.81
N PRO A 39 17.73 -31.17 0.46
CA PRO A 39 18.09 -30.70 -0.88
C PRO A 39 17.69 -31.64 -2.04
N SER A 40 17.58 -32.96 -1.78
CA SER A 40 17.17 -33.96 -2.78
C SER A 40 15.70 -33.83 -3.22
N ASP A 41 14.88 -33.15 -2.42
CA ASP A 41 13.44 -33.01 -2.64
C ASP A 41 13.08 -31.59 -3.12
N LYS A 42 14.08 -30.80 -3.58
CA LYS A 42 13.91 -29.41 -4.04
C LYS A 42 12.91 -29.34 -5.21
N PRO A 43 11.77 -28.65 -5.05
CA PRO A 43 10.90 -28.33 -6.16
C PRO A 43 11.66 -27.49 -7.18
N LYS A 44 11.54 -27.86 -8.44
CA LYS A 44 12.13 -27.11 -9.55
C LYS A 44 11.03 -26.30 -10.22
N PHE A 45 11.39 -25.11 -10.66
CA PHE A 45 10.60 -24.40 -11.66
C PHE A 45 11.11 -24.80 -13.06
N SER A 46 10.23 -24.67 -14.04
CA SER A 46 10.56 -24.96 -15.44
C SER A 46 10.09 -23.82 -16.33
N ALA A 47 10.85 -23.52 -17.38
CA ALA A 47 10.44 -22.52 -18.35
C ALA A 47 9.16 -22.98 -19.07
N ARG A 48 8.22 -22.06 -19.23
CA ARG A 48 7.02 -22.27 -20.04
C ARG A 48 7.41 -22.48 -21.51
N PRO A 49 6.59 -23.22 -22.28
CA PRO A 49 6.77 -23.31 -23.73
C PRO A 49 6.77 -21.91 -24.37
N ALA A 50 7.84 -21.58 -25.08
CA ALA A 50 7.93 -20.35 -25.86
C ALA A 50 7.30 -20.53 -27.26
N PRO A 51 6.71 -19.48 -27.86
CA PRO A 51 6.55 -18.14 -27.30
C PRO A 51 5.38 -18.06 -26.32
N VAL A 52 5.57 -17.34 -25.21
CA VAL A 52 4.48 -16.97 -24.31
C VAL A 52 3.71 -15.80 -24.93
N VAL A 53 2.40 -15.98 -25.13
CA VAL A 53 1.53 -14.95 -25.72
C VAL A 53 0.43 -14.58 -24.75
N VAL A 54 0.60 -13.43 -24.10
CA VAL A 54 -0.40 -12.82 -23.20
C VAL A 54 -0.73 -11.45 -23.75
N LYS A 55 -1.80 -11.34 -24.55
CA LYS A 55 -2.25 -10.08 -25.13
C LYS A 55 -3.64 -9.71 -24.61
N PRO A 56 -3.91 -8.41 -24.40
CA PRO A 56 -5.25 -7.93 -24.11
C PRO A 56 -6.10 -7.95 -25.38
N ARG A 57 -7.41 -7.71 -25.22
CA ARG A 57 -8.30 -7.50 -26.37
C ARG A 57 -7.80 -6.31 -27.19
N THR A 58 -7.70 -6.48 -28.51
CA THR A 58 -7.28 -5.40 -29.42
C THR A 58 -8.13 -4.16 -29.25
N PHE A 59 -7.51 -2.98 -29.30
CA PHE A 59 -8.20 -1.70 -29.35
C PHE A 59 -8.17 -1.18 -30.79
N ARG A 60 -9.35 -1.10 -31.41
CA ARG A 60 -9.53 -0.64 -32.80
C ARG A 60 -9.98 0.83 -32.82
N GLY A 61 -9.61 1.55 -33.86
CA GLY A 61 -10.03 2.95 -34.04
C GLY A 61 -9.31 3.92 -33.11
N LEU A 62 -8.02 3.69 -32.87
CA LEU A 62 -7.13 4.68 -32.27
C LEU A 62 -7.10 5.93 -33.15
N LEU A 63 -7.25 7.11 -32.56
CA LEU A 63 -7.32 8.39 -33.27
C LEU A 63 -6.09 9.23 -32.96
N GLY A 64 -5.48 9.84 -33.98
CA GLY A 64 -4.46 10.88 -33.80
C GLY A 64 -3.19 10.44 -33.06
N ARG A 65 -2.79 9.17 -33.19
CA ARG A 65 -1.61 8.59 -32.51
C ARG A 65 -0.57 8.01 -33.47
N ASP A 66 -0.57 8.46 -34.72
CA ASP A 66 0.32 7.89 -35.74
C ASP A 66 1.79 8.24 -35.44
N GLN A 67 2.07 9.48 -35.03
CA GLN A 67 3.41 9.93 -34.66
C GLN A 67 3.96 9.14 -33.47
N GLU A 68 3.17 9.02 -32.40
CA GLU A 68 3.56 8.27 -31.22
C GLU A 68 3.75 6.78 -31.54
N SER A 69 2.87 6.20 -32.37
CA SER A 69 3.01 4.80 -32.82
C SER A 69 4.32 4.58 -33.59
N ASP A 70 4.68 5.50 -34.46
CA ASP A 70 5.89 5.41 -35.27
C ASP A 70 7.16 5.59 -34.44
N SER A 71 7.16 6.47 -33.43
CA SER A 71 8.23 6.55 -32.43
C SER A 71 8.42 5.24 -31.68
N VAL A 72 7.33 4.62 -31.19
CA VAL A 72 7.41 3.33 -30.49
C VAL A 72 7.93 2.23 -31.41
N LYS A 73 7.43 2.14 -32.66
CA LYS A 73 7.92 1.15 -33.64
C LYS A 73 9.41 1.32 -33.94
N LYS A 74 9.88 2.56 -34.11
CA LYS A 74 11.29 2.86 -34.34
C LYS A 74 12.17 2.48 -33.14
N ALA A 75 11.73 2.78 -31.93
CA ALA A 75 12.42 2.38 -30.70
C ALA A 75 12.47 0.85 -30.57
N ALA A 76 11.35 0.16 -30.85
CA ALA A 76 11.26 -1.29 -30.84
C ALA A 76 12.22 -1.96 -31.85
N GLN A 77 12.35 -1.41 -33.06
CA GLN A 77 13.32 -1.88 -34.06
C GLN A 77 14.76 -1.83 -33.56
N ASN A 78 15.08 -0.82 -32.74
CA ASN A 78 16.40 -0.65 -32.13
C ASN A 78 16.53 -1.36 -30.76
N SER A 79 15.52 -2.14 -30.34
CA SER A 79 15.45 -2.78 -29.01
C SER A 79 15.65 -1.81 -27.84
N MET A 80 15.20 -0.56 -27.99
CA MET A 80 15.25 0.45 -26.94
C MET A 80 13.98 0.40 -26.07
N PRO A 81 14.09 0.39 -24.73
CA PRO A 81 12.92 0.46 -23.86
C PRO A 81 12.14 1.75 -24.11
N VAL A 82 10.82 1.69 -23.93
CA VAL A 82 9.91 2.80 -24.21
C VAL A 82 9.12 3.15 -22.95
N SER A 83 9.12 4.41 -22.55
CA SER A 83 8.25 4.95 -21.51
C SER A 83 7.18 5.83 -22.13
N ILE A 84 5.94 5.38 -22.02
CA ILE A 84 4.74 6.10 -22.41
C ILE A 84 4.16 6.74 -21.15
N TRP A 85 4.00 8.05 -21.15
CA TRP A 85 3.46 8.75 -19.98
C TRP A 85 2.44 9.80 -20.37
N GLY A 86 1.58 10.14 -19.41
CA GLY A 86 0.57 11.17 -19.60
C GLY A 86 -0.51 11.12 -18.52
N ARG A 87 -1.32 12.18 -18.48
CA ARG A 87 -2.40 12.36 -17.50
C ARG A 87 -3.43 11.22 -17.57
N ASP A 88 -4.22 11.09 -16.52
CA ASP A 88 -5.27 10.06 -16.47
C ASP A 88 -6.34 10.33 -17.53
N GLY A 89 -6.87 9.25 -18.11
CA GLY A 89 -7.84 9.33 -19.19
C GLY A 89 -7.28 9.66 -20.58
N VAL A 90 -5.97 9.95 -20.72
CA VAL A 90 -5.37 10.32 -22.02
C VAL A 90 -5.32 9.17 -23.05
N GLY A 91 -5.57 7.93 -22.60
CA GLY A 91 -5.64 6.74 -23.46
C GLY A 91 -4.40 5.84 -23.45
N LYS A 92 -3.55 5.90 -22.42
CA LYS A 92 -2.34 5.06 -22.27
C LYS A 92 -2.63 3.57 -22.48
N THR A 93 -3.53 2.99 -21.69
CA THR A 93 -3.95 1.59 -21.81
C THR A 93 -4.48 1.25 -23.22
N SER A 94 -5.31 2.11 -23.81
CA SER A 94 -5.83 1.90 -25.18
C SER A 94 -4.70 1.90 -26.22
N PHE A 95 -3.70 2.75 -26.04
CA PHE A 95 -2.51 2.83 -26.89
C PHE A 95 -1.65 1.57 -26.77
N LEU A 96 -1.33 1.12 -25.56
CA LEU A 96 -0.57 -0.13 -25.36
C LEU A 96 -1.33 -1.35 -25.90
N ARG A 97 -2.65 -1.42 -25.69
CA ARG A 97 -3.51 -2.48 -26.26
C ARG A 97 -3.52 -2.48 -27.78
N HIS A 98 -3.39 -1.32 -28.43
CA HIS A 98 -3.22 -1.23 -29.87
C HIS A 98 -1.84 -1.75 -30.29
N LEU A 99 -0.78 -1.23 -29.67
CA LEU A 99 0.62 -1.59 -29.94
C LEU A 99 0.91 -3.08 -29.75
N ALA A 100 0.33 -3.72 -28.73
CA ALA A 100 0.48 -5.16 -28.49
C ALA A 100 0.03 -6.03 -29.67
N HIS A 101 -0.79 -5.51 -30.59
CA HIS A 101 -1.23 -6.20 -31.79
C HIS A 101 -0.55 -5.73 -33.08
N THR A 102 0.10 -4.56 -33.08
CA THR A 102 0.68 -3.96 -34.30
C THR A 102 2.21 -3.92 -34.32
N LEU A 103 2.87 -4.07 -33.18
CA LEU A 103 4.33 -4.15 -33.12
C LEU A 103 4.85 -5.47 -33.69
N ASP A 104 5.94 -5.38 -34.45
CA ASP A 104 6.67 -6.55 -34.93
C ASP A 104 7.47 -7.18 -33.79
N THR A 105 7.22 -8.46 -33.54
CA THR A 105 7.86 -9.23 -32.47
C THR A 105 8.86 -10.25 -33.01
N GLY A 106 9.19 -10.24 -34.31
CA GLY A 106 9.96 -11.30 -34.97
C GLY A 106 11.31 -11.64 -34.32
N ASN A 107 11.95 -10.66 -33.69
CA ASN A 107 13.23 -10.84 -33.00
C ASN A 107 13.10 -11.38 -31.55
N PHE A 108 11.90 -11.43 -30.97
CA PHE A 108 11.66 -11.76 -29.56
C PHE A 108 11.12 -13.19 -29.41
N THR A 109 12.04 -14.15 -29.24
CA THR A 109 11.77 -15.59 -29.27
C THR A 109 10.91 -16.10 -28.10
N ASN A 110 10.90 -15.40 -26.97
CA ASN A 110 10.09 -15.78 -25.80
C ASN A 110 8.66 -15.25 -25.87
N GLY A 111 8.33 -14.43 -26.87
CA GLY A 111 6.98 -13.99 -27.16
C GLY A 111 6.66 -12.58 -26.69
N ILE A 112 5.39 -12.35 -26.36
CA ILE A 112 4.82 -11.03 -26.09
C ILE A 112 3.82 -11.13 -24.95
N VAL A 113 4.03 -10.31 -23.94
CA VAL A 113 3.28 -10.33 -22.69
C VAL A 113 2.82 -8.93 -22.33
N PHE A 114 1.58 -8.83 -21.86
CA PHE A 114 0.98 -7.61 -21.36
C PHE A 114 0.53 -7.85 -19.93
N LEU A 115 1.02 -7.02 -19.02
CA LEU A 115 0.66 -7.01 -17.63
C LEU A 115 0.02 -5.67 -17.27
N ASP A 116 -1.11 -5.76 -16.60
CA ASP A 116 -1.61 -4.70 -15.74
C ASP A 116 -0.87 -4.84 -14.40
N VAL A 117 -0.10 -3.81 -14.03
CA VAL A 117 0.75 -3.81 -12.84
C VAL A 117 0.28 -2.78 -11.80
N SER A 118 -0.97 -2.30 -11.92
CA SER A 118 -1.59 -1.40 -10.96
C SER A 118 -1.42 -1.91 -9.53
N GLY A 119 -0.85 -1.09 -8.66
CA GLY A 119 -0.65 -1.40 -7.25
C GLY A 119 0.46 -2.39 -6.91
N LEU A 120 1.28 -2.83 -7.89
CA LEU A 120 2.44 -3.67 -7.60
C LEU A 120 3.69 -2.84 -7.28
N GLY A 121 4.33 -3.17 -6.15
CA GLY A 121 5.67 -2.71 -5.84
C GLY A 121 6.75 -3.51 -6.58
N TYR A 122 8.00 -3.06 -6.49
CA TYR A 122 9.15 -3.64 -7.20
C TYR A 122 9.32 -5.15 -7.02
N GLU A 123 9.34 -5.67 -5.79
CA GLU A 123 9.51 -7.12 -5.54
C GLU A 123 8.37 -7.96 -6.14
N ASP A 124 7.14 -7.46 -6.05
CA ASP A 124 5.94 -8.14 -6.54
C ASP A 124 5.86 -8.09 -8.08
N LEU A 125 6.41 -7.03 -8.70
CA LEU A 125 6.55 -6.92 -10.16
C LEU A 125 7.58 -7.90 -10.71
N LEU A 126 8.76 -8.00 -10.10
CA LEU A 126 9.77 -9.00 -10.51
C LEU A 126 9.23 -10.42 -10.40
N GLN A 127 8.49 -10.71 -9.32
CA GLN A 127 7.81 -11.99 -9.16
C GLN A 127 6.78 -12.24 -10.27
N ALA A 128 5.95 -11.24 -10.60
CA ALA A 128 4.97 -11.35 -11.68
C ALA A 128 5.63 -11.59 -13.06
N LEU A 129 6.76 -10.93 -13.33
CA LEU A 129 7.55 -11.17 -14.53
C LEU A 129 8.11 -12.60 -14.57
N PHE A 130 8.59 -13.12 -13.44
CA PHE A 130 9.03 -14.51 -13.36
C PHE A 130 7.90 -15.50 -13.66
N ASP A 131 6.74 -15.33 -13.02
CA ASP A 131 5.60 -16.25 -13.16
C ASP A 131 5.00 -16.25 -14.59
N LEU A 132 5.25 -15.20 -15.39
CA LEU A 132 4.91 -15.15 -16.81
C LEU A 132 5.69 -16.15 -17.67
N PHE A 133 6.94 -16.42 -17.35
CA PHE A 133 7.83 -17.24 -18.19
C PHE A 133 8.15 -18.60 -17.57
N TYR A 134 7.82 -18.80 -16.30
CA TYR A 134 8.14 -20.02 -15.57
C TYR A 134 6.89 -20.57 -14.87
N ASP A 135 6.81 -21.90 -14.83
CA ASP A 135 5.84 -22.64 -14.03
C ASP A 135 6.55 -23.33 -12.87
N SER A 136 5.84 -23.46 -11.75
CA SER A 136 6.28 -24.19 -10.57
C SER A 136 5.16 -25.09 -10.05
N ASP A 137 5.41 -26.39 -9.95
CA ASP A 137 4.52 -27.34 -9.29
C ASP A 137 5.36 -28.32 -8.42
N PRO A 138 5.23 -28.31 -7.07
CA PRO A 138 4.37 -27.42 -6.26
C PRO A 138 4.79 -25.95 -6.34
N THR A 139 3.96 -25.04 -5.81
CA THR A 139 4.23 -23.59 -5.80
C THR A 139 5.61 -23.30 -5.20
N PHE A 140 6.51 -22.80 -6.04
CA PHE A 140 7.87 -22.44 -5.68
C PHE A 140 8.07 -20.93 -5.86
N LYS A 141 8.74 -20.31 -4.89
CA LYS A 141 9.23 -18.95 -5.03
C LYS A 141 10.77 -18.96 -5.07
N PRO A 142 11.37 -18.59 -6.20
CA PRO A 142 12.79 -18.31 -6.24
C PRO A 142 13.14 -17.06 -5.44
N ASN A 143 14.37 -16.97 -4.95
CA ASN A 143 14.88 -15.72 -4.39
C ASN A 143 15.11 -14.68 -5.49
N LEU A 144 15.34 -13.40 -5.11
CA LEU A 144 15.52 -12.32 -6.10
C LEU A 144 16.69 -12.60 -7.06
N ALA A 145 17.79 -13.17 -6.59
CA ALA A 145 18.93 -13.52 -7.43
C ALA A 145 18.60 -14.63 -8.45
N GLU A 146 17.84 -15.65 -8.04
CA GLU A 146 17.32 -16.70 -8.93
C GLU A 146 16.33 -16.14 -9.95
N ILE A 147 15.45 -15.21 -9.54
CA ILE A 147 14.53 -14.50 -10.44
C ILE A 147 15.32 -13.72 -11.49
N SER A 148 16.21 -12.82 -11.08
CA SER A 148 17.02 -12.00 -12.00
C SER A 148 17.84 -12.88 -12.95
N LYS A 149 18.51 -13.92 -12.44
CA LYS A 149 19.27 -14.87 -13.27
C LYS A 149 18.38 -15.60 -14.29
N SER A 150 17.16 -15.94 -13.93
CA SER A 150 16.22 -16.63 -14.82
C SER A 150 15.66 -15.69 -15.89
N LEU A 151 15.43 -14.43 -15.55
CA LEU A 151 14.93 -13.41 -16.46
C LEU A 151 16.01 -12.90 -17.44
N GLN A 152 17.30 -13.00 -17.10
CA GLN A 152 18.41 -12.57 -17.96
C GLN A 152 18.37 -13.16 -19.37
N ASN A 153 17.91 -14.42 -19.52
CA ASN A 153 17.85 -15.10 -20.82
C ASN A 153 16.53 -14.92 -21.56
N ILE A 154 15.58 -14.14 -21.02
CA ILE A 154 14.28 -13.92 -21.63
C ILE A 154 14.40 -12.81 -22.69
N LYS A 155 13.98 -13.14 -23.91
CA LYS A 155 13.90 -12.27 -25.06
C LYS A 155 12.45 -12.10 -25.50
N ALA A 156 11.71 -11.24 -24.80
CA ALA A 156 10.28 -11.00 -25.03
C ALA A 156 9.97 -9.51 -25.26
N VAL A 157 8.78 -9.21 -25.79
CA VAL A 157 8.19 -7.87 -25.68
C VAL A 157 7.28 -7.83 -24.47
N ILE A 158 7.57 -6.93 -23.53
CA ILE A 158 6.92 -6.83 -22.23
C ILE A 158 6.22 -5.48 -22.12
N PHE A 159 4.89 -5.49 -22.12
CA PHE A 159 4.08 -4.31 -21.81
C PHE A 159 3.73 -4.30 -20.33
N LEU A 160 4.06 -3.21 -19.65
CA LEU A 160 3.67 -2.96 -18.27
C LEU A 160 2.73 -1.74 -18.25
N ASP A 161 1.45 -1.98 -17.99
CA ASP A 161 0.43 -0.94 -17.90
C ASP A 161 0.23 -0.48 -16.46
N ASP A 162 0.10 0.83 -16.28
CA ASP A 162 -0.09 1.51 -14.99
C ASP A 162 0.99 1.23 -13.93
N ILE A 163 2.24 1.52 -14.29
CA ILE A 163 3.40 1.35 -13.41
C ILE A 163 3.50 2.48 -12.38
N HIS A 164 3.68 2.11 -11.10
CA HIS A 164 3.78 3.01 -9.94
C HIS A 164 5.12 2.94 -9.18
N ILE A 165 6.09 2.18 -9.69
CA ILE A 165 7.43 2.08 -9.08
C ILE A 165 8.26 3.35 -9.36
N GLY A 166 9.19 3.65 -8.46
CA GLY A 166 9.98 4.87 -8.49
C GLY A 166 11.01 4.92 -9.62
N ARG A 167 11.53 6.12 -9.91
CA ARG A 167 12.57 6.37 -10.92
C ARG A 167 13.76 5.43 -10.79
N ASP A 168 14.21 5.15 -9.57
CA ASP A 168 15.42 4.37 -9.30
C ASP A 168 15.18 2.86 -9.43
N GLU A 169 13.93 2.42 -9.37
CA GLU A 169 13.54 1.02 -9.46
C GLU A 169 13.34 0.57 -10.92
N VAL A 170 12.95 1.48 -11.82
CA VAL A 170 12.71 1.17 -13.24
C VAL A 170 13.96 0.60 -13.93
N PRO A 171 15.17 1.20 -13.82
CA PRO A 171 16.38 0.60 -14.38
C PRO A 171 16.61 -0.83 -13.89
N SER A 172 16.38 -1.10 -12.61
CA SER A 172 16.54 -2.44 -12.03
C SER A 172 15.58 -3.48 -12.64
N ILE A 173 14.36 -3.08 -13.02
CA ILE A 173 13.43 -3.94 -13.76
C ILE A 173 13.93 -4.22 -15.18
N LEU A 174 14.47 -3.22 -15.87
CA LEU A 174 15.04 -3.39 -17.21
C LEU A 174 16.26 -4.33 -17.18
N ASP A 175 17.15 -4.13 -16.20
CA ASP A 175 18.36 -4.93 -15.99
C ASP A 175 18.06 -6.39 -15.62
N ALA A 176 16.89 -6.67 -15.04
CA ALA A 176 16.47 -8.03 -14.75
C ALA A 176 16.23 -8.87 -16.02
N ALA A 177 15.85 -8.25 -17.14
CA ALA A 177 15.63 -8.91 -18.43
C ALA A 177 16.22 -8.09 -19.60
N PRO A 178 17.56 -7.96 -19.69
CA PRO A 178 18.24 -7.01 -20.58
C PRO A 178 18.11 -7.35 -22.08
N HIS A 179 17.62 -8.55 -22.41
CA HIS A 179 17.35 -8.96 -23.79
C HIS A 179 15.88 -8.80 -24.20
N SER A 180 15.03 -8.32 -23.29
CA SER A 180 13.62 -8.03 -23.55
C SER A 180 13.39 -6.55 -23.88
N LEU A 181 12.38 -6.28 -24.70
CA LEU A 181 11.90 -4.93 -24.97
C LEU A 181 10.80 -4.59 -23.98
N PHE A 182 11.01 -3.56 -23.16
CA PHE A 182 10.01 -3.04 -22.24
C PHE A 182 9.26 -1.85 -22.83
N ILE A 183 7.94 -1.89 -22.74
CA ILE A 183 7.04 -0.77 -23.06
C ILE A 183 6.20 -0.48 -21.82
N LEU A 184 6.52 0.63 -21.16
CA LEU A 184 5.99 1.01 -19.86
C LEU A 184 4.94 2.10 -20.03
N ALA A 185 3.82 2.02 -19.31
CA ALA A 185 2.86 3.11 -19.20
C ALA A 185 2.73 3.61 -17.77
N SER A 186 2.99 4.90 -17.55
CA SER A 186 2.88 5.55 -16.24
C SER A 186 2.12 6.87 -16.32
N LYS A 187 1.64 7.36 -15.17
CA LYS A 187 1.08 8.71 -15.06
C LYS A 187 2.14 9.79 -15.28
N GLU A 188 3.31 9.58 -14.68
CA GLU A 188 4.47 10.46 -14.77
C GLU A 188 5.59 9.83 -15.59
N ARG A 189 6.61 10.61 -15.91
CA ARG A 189 7.77 10.12 -16.66
C ARG A 189 8.58 9.15 -15.80
N SER A 190 8.61 7.88 -16.22
CA SER A 190 9.31 6.79 -15.52
C SER A 190 10.76 6.59 -15.97
N LEU A 191 11.09 6.86 -17.25
CA LEU A 191 12.46 6.72 -17.78
C LEU A 191 13.20 8.06 -17.91
N TRP A 192 14.45 8.07 -17.45
CA TRP A 192 15.36 9.22 -17.48
C TRP A 192 16.71 8.79 -18.07
N GLY A 193 17.01 9.22 -19.30
CA GLY A 193 18.25 8.87 -20.00
C GLY A 193 18.05 7.76 -21.02
N GLU A 194 18.20 6.49 -20.60
CA GLU A 194 18.16 5.33 -21.50
C GLU A 194 16.74 4.95 -21.91
N GLY A 195 16.48 4.97 -23.22
CA GLY A 195 15.18 4.61 -23.81
C GLY A 195 14.46 5.75 -24.51
N GLU A 196 13.39 5.41 -25.22
CA GLU A 196 12.51 6.37 -25.88
C GLU A 196 11.41 6.83 -24.92
N VAL A 197 11.18 8.13 -24.82
CA VAL A 197 10.12 8.69 -23.98
C VAL A 197 9.03 9.29 -24.87
N VAL A 198 7.84 8.70 -24.81
CA VAL A 198 6.68 9.10 -25.59
C VAL A 198 5.63 9.72 -24.67
N ALA A 199 5.47 11.05 -24.76
CA ALA A 199 4.44 11.76 -24.03
C ALA A 199 3.10 11.66 -24.79
N LEU A 200 2.09 11.04 -24.18
CA LEU A 200 0.72 11.10 -24.68
C LEU A 200 0.03 12.35 -24.16
N ARG A 201 -0.25 13.27 -25.08
CA ARG A 201 -1.05 14.48 -24.84
C ARG A 201 -2.50 14.26 -25.27
N GLY A 202 -3.36 15.25 -25.08
CA GLY A 202 -4.71 15.21 -25.64
C GLY A 202 -4.73 14.97 -27.15
N LEU A 203 -5.89 14.55 -27.65
CA LEU A 203 -6.12 14.39 -29.07
C LEU A 203 -6.03 15.74 -29.78
N PRO A 204 -5.53 15.78 -31.02
CA PRO A 204 -5.68 16.95 -31.87
C PRO A 204 -7.17 17.28 -32.07
N GLU A 205 -7.46 18.54 -32.36
CA GLU A 205 -8.83 19.06 -32.36
C GLU A 205 -9.78 18.27 -33.27
N ALA A 206 -9.36 17.94 -34.50
CA ALA A 206 -10.19 17.22 -35.45
C ALA A 206 -10.60 15.83 -34.93
N GLU A 207 -9.66 15.11 -34.32
CA GLU A 207 -9.86 13.80 -33.72
C GLU A 207 -10.68 13.87 -32.43
N ALA A 208 -10.49 14.94 -31.63
CA ALA A 208 -11.27 15.20 -30.43
C ALA A 208 -12.75 15.45 -30.76
N VAL A 209 -13.04 16.30 -31.75
CA VAL A 209 -14.40 16.56 -32.23
C VAL A 209 -15.02 15.29 -32.81
N LYS A 210 -14.25 14.51 -33.59
CA LYS A 210 -14.70 13.22 -34.12
C LYS A 210 -15.03 12.21 -33.02
N LEU A 211 -14.25 12.18 -31.94
CA LEU A 211 -14.53 11.34 -30.78
C LEU A 211 -15.84 11.77 -30.08
N PHE A 212 -16.03 13.08 -29.89
CA PHE A 212 -17.25 13.65 -29.31
C PHE A 212 -18.49 13.28 -30.13
N GLU A 213 -18.47 13.53 -31.44
CA GLU A 213 -19.59 13.25 -32.35
C GLU A 213 -19.93 11.75 -32.38
N LYS A 214 -18.90 10.89 -32.35
CA LYS A 214 -19.09 9.44 -32.29
C LYS A 214 -19.82 9.01 -31.02
N GLU A 215 -19.45 9.54 -29.86
CA GLU A 215 -20.09 9.19 -28.58
C GLU A 215 -21.49 9.79 -28.45
N LEU A 216 -21.69 11.00 -28.97
CA LEU A 216 -23.00 11.67 -29.07
C LEU A 216 -24.02 10.86 -29.88
N SER A 217 -23.56 9.94 -30.74
CA SER A 217 -24.38 9.02 -31.53
C SER A 217 -25.34 9.70 -32.53
N ARG A 218 -25.03 10.95 -32.90
CA ARG A 218 -25.69 11.72 -33.97
C ARG A 218 -24.71 12.74 -34.54
N SER A 219 -24.99 13.25 -35.74
CA SER A 219 -24.17 14.32 -36.30
C SER A 219 -24.33 15.65 -35.55
N LEU A 220 -23.26 16.43 -35.52
CA LEU A 220 -23.26 17.79 -34.98
C LEU A 220 -23.90 18.77 -35.97
N THR A 221 -24.77 19.64 -35.46
CA THR A 221 -25.28 20.78 -36.23
C THR A 221 -24.19 21.86 -36.38
N GLU A 222 -24.32 22.77 -37.36
CA GLU A 222 -23.32 23.83 -37.57
C GLU A 222 -23.05 24.71 -36.32
N PRO A 223 -24.05 25.12 -35.52
CA PRO A 223 -23.81 25.85 -34.28
C PRO A 223 -23.08 25.03 -33.21
N GLU A 224 -23.34 23.72 -33.17
CA GLU A 224 -22.73 22.83 -32.17
C GLU A 224 -21.25 22.57 -32.49
N LYS A 225 -20.83 22.58 -33.76
CA LYS A 225 -19.43 22.33 -34.15
C LYS A 225 -18.46 23.29 -33.46
N ASP A 226 -18.77 24.58 -33.43
CA ASP A 226 -17.96 25.61 -32.76
C ASP A 226 -17.93 25.39 -31.23
N SER A 227 -19.09 25.08 -30.64
CA SER A 227 -19.19 24.79 -29.20
C SER A 227 -18.41 23.53 -28.80
N VAL A 228 -18.50 22.45 -29.60
CA VAL A 228 -17.76 21.20 -29.36
C VAL A 228 -16.26 21.39 -29.54
N SER A 229 -15.81 22.16 -30.53
CA SER A 229 -14.38 22.52 -30.67
C SER A 229 -13.87 23.23 -29.41
N LYS A 230 -14.62 24.22 -28.91
CA LYS A 230 -14.27 24.93 -27.66
C LYS A 230 -14.28 24.02 -26.44
N ILE A 231 -15.26 23.11 -26.32
CA ILE A 231 -15.28 22.09 -25.26
C ILE A 231 -14.03 21.21 -25.35
N CYS A 232 -13.72 20.67 -26.53
CA CYS A 232 -12.55 19.82 -26.72
C CYS A 232 -11.25 20.55 -26.37
N SER A 233 -11.13 21.83 -26.71
CA SER A 233 -10.00 22.68 -26.32
C SER A 233 -9.93 22.91 -24.81
N ALA A 234 -11.06 23.18 -24.15
CA ALA A 234 -11.14 23.37 -22.69
C ALA A 234 -10.83 22.08 -21.91
N LEU A 235 -11.06 20.93 -22.53
CA LEU A 235 -10.69 19.61 -22.00
C LEU A 235 -9.27 19.18 -22.41
N GLU A 236 -8.49 20.08 -23.01
CA GLU A 236 -7.13 19.84 -23.52
C GLU A 236 -7.05 18.60 -24.43
N GLY A 237 -8.13 18.24 -25.13
CA GLY A 237 -8.19 17.04 -25.96
C GLY A 237 -8.22 15.71 -25.17
N ASN A 238 -8.48 15.69 -23.87
CA ASN A 238 -8.47 14.46 -23.06
C ASN A 238 -9.61 13.50 -23.48
N PRO A 239 -9.32 12.30 -24.01
CA PRO A 239 -10.33 11.37 -24.52
C PRO A 239 -11.40 10.97 -23.51
N LEU A 240 -11.01 10.66 -22.26
CA LEU A 240 -11.98 10.25 -21.25
C LEU A 240 -12.96 11.39 -20.92
N GLN A 241 -12.44 12.61 -20.76
CA GLN A 241 -13.29 13.78 -20.47
C GLN A 241 -14.19 14.14 -21.66
N ILE A 242 -13.69 14.00 -22.89
CA ILE A 242 -14.50 14.18 -24.11
C ILE A 242 -15.64 13.17 -24.16
N LEU A 243 -15.35 11.89 -23.91
CA LEU A 243 -16.36 10.84 -23.86
C LEU A 243 -17.41 11.12 -22.77
N GLN A 244 -16.97 11.56 -21.58
CA GLN A 244 -17.86 11.95 -20.49
C GLN A 244 -18.77 13.13 -20.88
N ALA A 245 -18.21 14.18 -21.48
CA ALA A 245 -18.98 15.35 -21.91
C ALA A 245 -20.00 15.00 -23.00
N ALA A 246 -19.61 14.17 -23.98
CA ALA A 246 -20.50 13.73 -25.05
C ALA A 246 -21.60 12.78 -24.55
N ALA A 247 -21.24 11.84 -23.66
CA ALA A 247 -22.20 10.96 -22.99
C ALA A 247 -23.23 11.75 -22.18
N LEU A 248 -22.77 12.76 -21.44
CA LEU A 248 -23.63 13.65 -20.69
C LEU A 248 -24.59 14.41 -21.62
N ALA A 249 -24.08 15.01 -22.72
CA ALA A 249 -24.91 15.66 -23.73
C ALA A 249 -26.01 14.74 -24.30
N ARG A 250 -25.65 13.47 -24.56
CA ARG A 250 -26.56 12.45 -25.11
C ARG A 250 -27.64 12.05 -24.11
N ASP A 251 -27.26 11.76 -22.86
CA ASP A 251 -28.11 11.04 -21.91
C ASP A 251 -28.80 11.94 -20.88
N SER A 252 -28.29 13.15 -20.60
CA SER A 252 -28.99 14.13 -19.74
C SER A 252 -29.92 15.06 -20.53
N GLY A 253 -29.77 15.12 -21.85
CA GLY A 253 -30.48 16.07 -22.71
C GLY A 253 -29.99 17.52 -22.55
N SER A 254 -28.85 17.75 -21.87
CA SER A 254 -28.26 19.08 -21.73
C SER A 254 -27.76 19.60 -23.09
N PRO A 255 -28.11 20.84 -23.49
CA PRO A 255 -27.56 21.46 -24.69
C PRO A 255 -26.03 21.58 -24.62
N VAL A 256 -25.37 21.46 -25.77
CA VAL A 256 -23.90 21.55 -25.88
C VAL A 256 -23.39 22.88 -25.34
N GLU A 257 -24.16 23.97 -25.50
CA GLU A 257 -23.81 25.30 -25.00
C GLU A 257 -23.78 25.38 -23.46
N GLN A 258 -24.58 24.55 -22.78
CA GLN A 258 -24.54 24.47 -21.32
C GLN A 258 -23.27 23.75 -20.86
N LEU A 259 -22.88 22.67 -21.55
CA LEU A 259 -21.64 21.92 -21.26
C LEU A 259 -20.40 22.78 -21.45
N LEU A 260 -20.40 23.70 -22.42
CA LEU A 260 -19.29 24.62 -22.64
C LEU A 260 -18.98 25.48 -21.39
N LYS A 261 -20.00 25.89 -20.64
CA LYS A 261 -19.80 26.69 -19.42
C LYS A 261 -19.14 25.88 -18.31
N GLU A 262 -19.57 24.64 -18.12
CA GLU A 262 -19.06 23.76 -17.06
C GLU A 262 -17.67 23.20 -17.40
N THR A 263 -17.35 23.02 -18.68
CA THR A 263 -16.03 22.54 -19.12
C THR A 263 -14.93 23.58 -19.00
N ALA A 264 -15.29 24.88 -18.97
CA ALA A 264 -14.38 26.00 -18.76
C ALA A 264 -13.84 26.10 -17.32
N VAL A 265 -14.36 25.29 -16.39
CA VAL A 265 -13.84 25.18 -15.02
C VAL A 265 -12.43 24.59 -15.05
N GLU A 266 -11.49 25.28 -14.39
CA GLU A 266 -10.06 24.88 -14.39
C GLU A 266 -9.80 23.68 -13.47
N SER A 267 -10.46 23.57 -12.31
CA SER A 267 -10.29 22.43 -11.40
C SER A 267 -10.94 21.15 -11.96
N ALA A 268 -10.19 20.05 -11.91
CA ALA A 268 -10.70 18.74 -12.33
C ALA A 268 -11.80 18.21 -11.39
N GLU A 269 -11.70 18.51 -10.10
CA GLU A 269 -12.67 18.12 -9.07
C GLU A 269 -13.98 18.89 -9.23
N GLU A 270 -13.91 20.21 -9.42
CA GLU A 270 -15.09 21.04 -9.65
C GLU A 270 -15.80 20.64 -10.95
N LYS A 271 -15.04 20.31 -12.00
CA LYS A 271 -15.58 19.79 -13.26
C LYS A 271 -16.28 18.45 -13.08
N ALA A 272 -15.68 17.52 -12.33
CA ALA A 272 -16.30 16.24 -12.01
C ALA A 272 -17.61 16.42 -11.22
N LEU A 273 -17.63 17.36 -10.26
CA LEU A 273 -18.84 17.73 -9.52
C LEU A 273 -19.93 18.32 -10.43
N ALA A 274 -19.56 19.22 -11.34
CA ALA A 274 -20.49 19.77 -12.33
C ALA A 274 -21.12 18.67 -13.19
N TYR A 275 -20.33 17.71 -13.67
CA TYR A 275 -20.84 16.57 -14.45
C TYR A 275 -21.80 15.70 -13.64
N MET A 276 -21.50 15.41 -12.37
CA MET A 276 -22.44 14.69 -11.49
C MET A 276 -23.76 15.44 -11.30
N ASN A 277 -23.72 16.76 -11.14
CA ASN A 277 -24.92 17.59 -10.98
C ASN A 277 -25.78 17.62 -12.25
N MET A 278 -25.14 17.71 -13.42
CA MET A 278 -25.82 17.68 -14.72
C MET A 278 -26.40 16.31 -15.08
N ALA A 279 -25.84 15.23 -14.53
CA ALA A 279 -26.31 13.87 -14.82
C ALA A 279 -27.67 13.54 -14.17
N TYR A 280 -28.20 14.41 -13.29
CA TYR A 280 -29.45 14.20 -12.53
C TYR A 280 -29.48 12.80 -11.90
N LEU A 281 -28.44 12.49 -11.13
CA LEU A 281 -28.27 11.18 -10.49
C LEU A 281 -29.37 10.93 -9.46
N SER A 282 -30.00 9.76 -9.56
CA SER A 282 -30.88 9.22 -8.51
C SER A 282 -30.08 8.91 -7.24
N ASP A 283 -30.78 8.78 -6.12
CA ASP A 283 -30.12 8.43 -4.86
C ASP A 283 -29.42 7.06 -4.95
N SER A 284 -30.02 6.09 -5.64
CA SER A 284 -29.41 4.77 -5.85
C SER A 284 -28.09 4.84 -6.64
N GLU A 285 -28.02 5.67 -7.68
CA GLU A 285 -26.78 5.87 -8.45
C GLU A 285 -25.69 6.58 -7.65
N LYS A 286 -26.07 7.57 -6.82
CA LYS A 286 -25.12 8.21 -5.90
C LYS A 286 -24.55 7.21 -4.90
N GLN A 287 -25.36 6.27 -4.41
CA GLN A 287 -24.88 5.21 -3.52
C GLN A 287 -23.85 4.30 -4.20
N VAL A 288 -24.09 3.92 -5.46
CA VAL A 288 -23.12 3.14 -6.26
C VAL A 288 -21.81 3.90 -6.44
N LEU A 289 -21.87 5.18 -6.81
CA LEU A 289 -20.68 6.03 -6.92
C LEU A 289 -19.94 6.18 -5.59
N ALA A 290 -20.66 6.36 -4.48
CA ALA A 290 -20.07 6.49 -3.15
C ALA A 290 -19.34 5.20 -2.72
N LEU A 291 -19.88 4.02 -3.05
CA LEU A 291 -19.20 2.75 -2.79
C LEU A 291 -17.93 2.59 -3.65
N LEU A 292 -17.97 2.95 -4.94
CA LEU A 292 -16.79 2.90 -5.81
C LEU A 292 -15.72 3.93 -5.38
N ALA A 293 -16.13 5.10 -4.88
CA ALA A 293 -15.24 6.07 -4.27
C ALA A 293 -14.66 5.59 -2.95
N ALA A 294 -15.44 4.88 -2.12
CA ALA A 294 -14.95 4.23 -0.91
C ALA A 294 -13.93 3.11 -1.19
N ALA A 295 -13.94 2.54 -2.40
CA ALA A 295 -12.90 1.63 -2.88
C ALA A 295 -11.66 2.38 -3.45
N GLY A 296 -11.63 3.72 -3.40
CA GLY A 296 -10.48 4.53 -3.80
C GLY A 296 -10.18 4.50 -5.29
N GLY A 297 -11.19 4.32 -6.14
CA GLY A 297 -11.00 4.19 -7.59
C GLY A 297 -10.49 2.82 -8.05
N ASN A 298 -10.25 1.88 -7.12
CA ASN A 298 -9.85 0.52 -7.47
C ASN A 298 -10.98 -0.26 -8.15
N ILE A 299 -10.60 -1.30 -8.89
CA ILE A 299 -11.53 -2.19 -9.56
C ILE A 299 -12.37 -2.97 -8.53
N VAL A 300 -13.69 -2.86 -8.66
CA VAL A 300 -14.69 -3.59 -7.87
C VAL A 300 -15.46 -4.56 -8.79
N PRO A 301 -15.36 -5.89 -8.58
CA PRO A 301 -16.19 -6.86 -9.29
C PRO A 301 -17.69 -6.71 -9.02
N ILE A 302 -18.53 -7.03 -10.02
CA ILE A 302 -20.00 -6.92 -9.91
C ILE A 302 -20.58 -7.76 -8.78
N GLU A 303 -19.92 -8.85 -8.41
CA GLU A 303 -20.33 -9.75 -7.34
C GLU A 303 -20.46 -8.99 -6.01
N HIS A 304 -19.49 -8.13 -5.68
CA HIS A 304 -19.54 -7.31 -4.46
C HIS A 304 -20.63 -6.25 -4.53
N LEU A 305 -20.82 -5.61 -5.69
CA LEU A 305 -21.91 -4.65 -5.88
C LEU A 305 -23.28 -5.34 -5.70
N ASN A 306 -23.45 -6.53 -6.27
CA ASN A 306 -24.69 -7.29 -6.16
C ASN A 306 -24.96 -7.78 -4.73
N GLU A 307 -23.92 -8.18 -3.99
CA GLU A 307 -24.08 -8.57 -2.59
C GLU A 307 -24.46 -7.37 -1.70
N ILE A 308 -23.76 -6.24 -1.85
CA ILE A 308 -24.01 -5.03 -1.04
C ILE A 308 -25.36 -4.40 -1.37
N PHE A 309 -25.72 -4.28 -2.65
CA PHE A 309 -26.97 -3.69 -3.12
C PHE A 309 -28.10 -4.71 -3.34
N LYS A 310 -27.90 -5.98 -2.96
CA LYS A 310 -28.89 -7.07 -3.13
C LYS A 310 -29.43 -7.20 -4.56
N GLY A 311 -28.55 -7.02 -5.55
CA GLY A 311 -28.85 -7.11 -6.99
C GLY A 311 -29.45 -5.85 -7.63
N ALA A 312 -29.71 -4.78 -6.87
CA ALA A 312 -30.32 -3.56 -7.41
C ALA A 312 -29.36 -2.70 -8.27
N ALA A 313 -28.05 -2.88 -8.12
CA ALA A 313 -27.04 -2.01 -8.75
C ALA A 313 -26.88 -2.19 -10.27
N GLN A 314 -27.40 -3.27 -10.88
CA GLN A 314 -27.11 -3.59 -12.29
C GLN A 314 -27.64 -2.53 -13.27
N LYS A 315 -28.81 -1.95 -12.99
CA LYS A 315 -29.36 -0.90 -13.85
C LYS A 315 -28.59 0.41 -13.67
N ASP A 316 -28.26 0.74 -12.43
CA ASP A 316 -27.56 1.97 -12.07
C ASP A 316 -26.13 1.97 -12.61
N ILE A 317 -25.40 0.85 -12.48
CA ILE A 317 -24.05 0.73 -13.01
C ILE A 317 -24.03 0.87 -14.53
N GLN A 318 -25.03 0.32 -15.24
CA GLN A 318 -25.10 0.46 -16.70
C GLN A 318 -25.36 1.91 -17.09
N ARG A 319 -26.24 2.63 -16.39
CA ARG A 319 -26.47 4.05 -16.64
C ARG A 319 -25.24 4.90 -16.31
N LEU A 320 -24.57 4.64 -15.20
CA LEU A 320 -23.33 5.34 -14.81
C LEU A 320 -22.18 5.10 -15.79
N VAL A 321 -22.07 3.89 -16.35
CA VAL A 321 -21.13 3.58 -17.44
C VAL A 321 -21.51 4.33 -18.72
N ASN A 322 -22.79 4.36 -19.09
CA ASN A 322 -23.25 5.10 -20.27
C ASN A 322 -22.99 6.60 -20.15
N LEU A 323 -23.10 7.16 -18.94
CA LEU A 323 -22.77 8.56 -18.62
C LEU A 323 -21.26 8.83 -18.54
N GLY A 324 -20.41 7.80 -18.63
CA GLY A 324 -18.95 7.91 -18.50
C GLY A 324 -18.44 8.20 -17.08
N LEU A 325 -19.32 8.19 -16.07
CA LEU A 325 -18.93 8.41 -14.67
C LEU A 325 -18.27 7.17 -14.05
N VAL A 326 -18.56 5.98 -14.59
CA VAL A 326 -17.98 4.70 -14.19
C VAL A 326 -17.30 4.05 -15.39
N GLN A 327 -16.12 3.47 -15.17
CA GLN A 327 -15.39 2.68 -16.17
C GLN A 327 -15.77 1.20 -16.05
N SER A 328 -15.95 0.53 -17.20
CA SER A 328 -16.25 -0.90 -17.26
C SER A 328 -15.05 -1.71 -17.72
N HIS A 329 -14.69 -2.70 -16.91
CA HIS A 329 -13.69 -3.74 -17.14
C HIS A 329 -14.37 -5.12 -17.15
N SER A 330 -15.61 -5.16 -17.64
CA SER A 330 -16.60 -6.26 -17.60
C SER A 330 -16.09 -7.62 -17.11
N PRO A 331 -16.67 -8.18 -16.02
CA PRO A 331 -17.79 -7.67 -15.22
C PRO A 331 -17.33 -6.83 -14.01
N LYS A 332 -16.29 -5.99 -14.15
CA LYS A 332 -15.71 -5.22 -13.04
C LYS A 332 -15.78 -3.72 -13.33
N PHE A 333 -15.76 -2.88 -12.30
CA PHE A 333 -16.02 -1.44 -12.43
C PHE A 333 -15.09 -0.60 -11.56
N SER A 334 -14.76 0.60 -12.04
CA SER A 334 -13.98 1.59 -11.30
C SER A 334 -14.45 3.01 -11.61
N ILE A 335 -13.96 4.00 -10.86
CA ILE A 335 -14.13 5.42 -11.17
C ILE A 335 -12.76 6.08 -11.27
N ALA A 336 -12.66 7.19 -12.00
CA ALA A 336 -11.39 7.92 -12.14
C ALA A 336 -11.00 8.65 -10.84
N ASP A 337 -9.70 8.83 -10.59
CA ASP A 337 -9.17 9.52 -9.41
C ASP A 337 -9.81 10.90 -9.15
N THR A 338 -10.01 11.68 -10.22
CA THR A 338 -10.67 13.01 -10.10
C THR A 338 -12.09 12.91 -9.56
N MET A 339 -12.80 11.82 -9.86
CA MET A 339 -14.12 11.54 -9.33
C MET A 339 -14.05 11.10 -7.87
N VAL A 340 -13.06 10.28 -7.50
CA VAL A 340 -12.79 9.90 -6.10
C VAL A 340 -12.57 11.16 -5.26
N SER A 341 -11.67 12.05 -5.69
CA SER A 341 -11.36 13.30 -5.00
C SER A 341 -12.58 14.23 -4.89
N ALA A 342 -13.34 14.40 -5.97
CA ALA A 342 -14.54 15.23 -5.97
C ALA A 342 -15.62 14.70 -5.02
N ILE A 343 -15.86 13.38 -5.02
CA ILE A 343 -16.81 12.73 -4.12
C ILE A 343 -16.33 12.85 -2.67
N ALA A 344 -15.06 12.54 -2.39
CA ALA A 344 -14.53 12.62 -1.02
C ALA A 344 -14.56 14.05 -0.44
N ALA A 345 -14.45 15.08 -1.28
CA ALA A 345 -14.54 16.48 -0.87
C ALA A 345 -15.97 16.96 -0.58
N THR A 346 -16.99 16.31 -1.17
CA THR A 346 -18.38 16.81 -1.14
C THR A 346 -19.37 15.89 -0.45
N TRP A 347 -19.11 14.59 -0.41
CA TRP A 347 -20.00 13.57 0.14
C TRP A 347 -19.37 12.91 1.37
N ASP A 348 -20.19 12.53 2.35
CA ASP A 348 -19.74 11.68 3.44
C ASP A 348 -19.71 10.21 2.99
N ILE A 349 -18.53 9.75 2.58
CA ILE A 349 -18.29 8.35 2.20
C ILE A 349 -17.85 7.47 3.38
N THR A 350 -17.81 8.00 4.60
CA THR A 350 -17.34 7.28 5.79
C THR A 350 -18.17 6.02 6.05
N SER A 351 -19.49 6.13 5.87
CA SER A 351 -20.43 5.01 6.00
C SER A 351 -20.20 3.93 4.92
N TRP A 352 -19.89 4.33 3.70
CA TRP A 352 -19.59 3.42 2.60
C TRP A 352 -18.25 2.69 2.76
N GLN A 353 -17.25 3.37 3.28
CA GLN A 353 -15.98 2.75 3.70
C GLN A 353 -16.21 1.71 4.81
N ASP A 354 -17.08 1.99 5.79
CA ASP A 354 -17.43 1.01 6.83
C ASP A 354 -18.25 -0.17 6.28
N ILE A 355 -19.16 0.07 5.32
CA ILE A 355 -19.89 -0.99 4.60
C ILE A 355 -18.90 -1.89 3.86
N LEU A 356 -17.98 -1.31 3.08
CA LEU A 356 -17.00 -2.06 2.29
C LEU A 356 -16.03 -2.85 3.17
N LEU A 357 -15.60 -2.28 4.29
CA LEU A 357 -14.76 -2.94 5.29
C LEU A 357 -15.45 -4.16 5.90
N ASN A 358 -16.68 -4.00 6.38
CA ASN A 358 -17.43 -5.11 6.98
C ASN A 358 -17.79 -6.18 5.94
N HIS A 359 -18.15 -5.76 4.72
CA HIS A 359 -18.36 -6.65 3.60
C HIS A 359 -17.13 -7.51 3.31
N SER A 360 -15.96 -6.87 3.19
CA SER A 360 -14.69 -7.55 2.90
C SER A 360 -14.31 -8.57 3.98
N ILE A 361 -14.48 -8.21 5.26
CA ILE A 361 -14.23 -9.12 6.39
C ILE A 361 -15.18 -10.33 6.33
N ASN A 362 -16.47 -10.09 6.17
CA ASN A 362 -17.48 -11.14 6.13
C ASN A 362 -17.28 -12.06 4.93
N TRP A 363 -17.03 -11.49 3.76
CA TRP A 363 -16.82 -12.21 2.52
C TRP A 363 -15.58 -13.10 2.59
N LEU A 364 -14.43 -12.60 3.03
CA LEU A 364 -13.22 -13.42 3.18
C LEU A 364 -13.39 -14.53 4.23
N SER A 365 -14.20 -14.30 5.28
CA SER A 365 -14.48 -15.33 6.28
C SER A 365 -15.24 -16.55 5.72
N GLN A 366 -15.93 -16.38 4.59
CA GLN A 366 -16.62 -17.46 3.87
C GLN A 366 -15.69 -18.30 2.98
N GLN A 367 -14.38 -17.97 2.94
CA GLN A 367 -13.37 -18.64 2.11
C GLN A 367 -13.76 -18.67 0.63
N PRO A 368 -13.90 -17.48 -0.01
CA PRO A 368 -14.30 -17.38 -1.40
C PRO A 368 -13.25 -17.97 -2.34
N ALA A 369 -13.65 -18.20 -3.59
CA ALA A 369 -12.74 -18.70 -4.61
C ALA A 369 -11.53 -17.77 -4.76
N SER A 370 -10.32 -18.35 -4.77
CA SER A 370 -9.05 -17.62 -4.82
C SER A 370 -9.02 -16.58 -5.94
N MET A 371 -9.48 -16.96 -7.14
CA MET A 371 -9.48 -16.09 -8.33
C MET A 371 -10.24 -14.78 -8.11
N LEU A 372 -11.37 -14.80 -7.40
CA LEU A 372 -12.14 -13.60 -7.12
C LEU A 372 -11.42 -12.71 -6.09
N VAL A 373 -10.70 -13.31 -5.13
CA VAL A 373 -9.85 -12.55 -4.19
C VAL A 373 -8.74 -11.81 -4.91
N GLU A 374 -8.11 -12.43 -5.91
CA GLU A 374 -7.08 -11.76 -6.71
C GLU A 374 -7.65 -10.59 -7.52
N GLN A 375 -8.84 -10.78 -8.12
CA GLN A 375 -9.53 -9.73 -8.87
C GLN A 375 -9.95 -8.55 -7.99
N SER A 376 -10.17 -8.78 -6.71
CA SER A 376 -10.56 -7.78 -5.72
C SER A 376 -9.37 -7.24 -4.91
N SER A 377 -8.14 -7.64 -5.21
CA SER A 377 -6.96 -7.32 -4.40
C SER A 377 -6.77 -5.81 -4.17
N GLY A 378 -6.83 -4.99 -5.23
CA GLY A 378 -6.73 -3.53 -5.12
C GLY A 378 -7.77 -2.93 -4.18
N MET A 379 -9.04 -3.33 -4.32
CA MET A 379 -10.14 -2.91 -3.43
C MET A 379 -9.88 -3.33 -1.97
N LEU A 380 -9.45 -4.57 -1.73
CA LEU A 380 -9.19 -5.09 -0.38
C LEU A 380 -8.00 -4.40 0.29
N ILE A 381 -6.92 -4.16 -0.46
CA ILE A 381 -5.72 -3.46 0.02
C ILE A 381 -6.04 -2.00 0.33
N HIS A 382 -6.80 -1.32 -0.54
CA HIS A 382 -7.26 0.04 -0.26
C HIS A 382 -8.14 0.09 1.01
N THR A 383 -9.09 -0.85 1.12
CA THR A 383 -10.01 -0.94 2.26
C THR A 383 -9.27 -1.10 3.59
N ILE A 384 -8.26 -1.97 3.68
CA ILE A 384 -7.48 -2.13 4.91
C ILE A 384 -6.59 -0.92 5.21
N LYS A 385 -5.98 -0.30 4.20
CA LYS A 385 -5.17 0.93 4.36
C LYS A 385 -6.04 2.08 4.88
N SER A 386 -7.19 2.32 4.26
CA SER A 386 -8.17 3.33 4.69
C SER A 386 -8.69 3.06 6.12
N ALA A 387 -8.96 1.80 6.47
CA ALA A 387 -9.32 1.42 7.84
C ALA A 387 -8.20 1.75 8.85
N GLY A 388 -6.94 1.58 8.44
CA GLY A 388 -5.75 1.93 9.20
C GLY A 388 -5.62 3.43 9.46
N GLU A 389 -5.74 4.26 8.42
CA GLU A 389 -5.74 5.72 8.50
C GLU A 389 -6.85 6.23 9.44
N ARG A 390 -8.02 5.59 9.38
CA ARG A 390 -9.18 5.85 10.25
C ARG A 390 -9.10 5.17 11.62
N LYS A 391 -7.99 4.49 11.94
CA LYS A 391 -7.74 3.84 13.24
C LYS A 391 -8.78 2.79 13.66
N LYS A 392 -9.40 2.10 12.70
CA LYS A 392 -10.33 0.98 12.91
C LYS A 392 -9.55 -0.30 13.24
N TRP A 393 -8.79 -0.27 14.33
CA TRP A 393 -7.79 -1.29 14.65
C TRP A 393 -8.34 -2.71 14.74
N PRO A 394 -9.50 -2.98 15.39
CA PRO A 394 -10.05 -4.33 15.43
C PRO A 394 -10.37 -4.89 14.03
N GLU A 395 -10.89 -4.05 13.14
CA GLU A 395 -11.24 -4.42 11.77
C GLU A 395 -9.99 -4.60 10.89
N VAL A 396 -8.98 -3.74 11.04
CA VAL A 396 -7.67 -3.88 10.39
C VAL A 396 -7.07 -5.26 10.70
N VAL A 397 -7.12 -5.69 11.97
CA VAL A 397 -6.62 -6.99 12.37
C VAL A 397 -7.44 -8.12 11.73
N LYS A 398 -8.77 -8.05 11.76
CA LYS A 398 -9.64 -9.07 11.15
C LYS A 398 -9.39 -9.23 9.65
N LEU A 399 -9.37 -8.11 8.91
CA LEU A 399 -9.16 -8.11 7.47
C LEU A 399 -7.73 -8.54 7.13
N GLY A 400 -6.72 -7.97 7.78
CA GLY A 400 -5.31 -8.27 7.52
C GLY A 400 -4.96 -9.74 7.76
N ARG A 401 -5.46 -10.34 8.86
CA ARG A 401 -5.28 -11.78 9.12
C ARG A 401 -5.97 -12.67 8.09
N SER A 402 -7.06 -12.20 7.49
CA SER A 402 -7.76 -12.93 6.42
C SER A 402 -7.02 -12.86 5.08
N LEU A 403 -6.31 -11.75 4.83
CA LEU A 403 -5.58 -11.52 3.58
C LEU A 403 -4.24 -12.25 3.48
N GLU A 404 -3.56 -12.51 4.62
CA GLU A 404 -2.22 -13.09 4.65
C GLU A 404 -2.05 -14.30 3.73
N LYS A 405 -2.96 -15.29 3.82
CA LYS A 405 -2.85 -16.54 3.05
C LYS A 405 -2.88 -16.28 1.55
N PHE A 406 -3.65 -15.30 1.11
CA PHE A 406 -3.75 -14.92 -0.30
C PHE A 406 -2.48 -14.20 -0.75
N MET A 407 -1.93 -13.31 0.07
CA MET A 407 -0.69 -12.61 -0.29
C MET A 407 0.46 -13.61 -0.50
N VAL A 408 0.56 -14.64 0.36
CA VAL A 408 1.57 -15.69 0.17
C VAL A 408 1.25 -16.58 -1.03
N TYR A 409 0.00 -17.00 -1.19
CA TYR A 409 -0.43 -17.82 -2.33
C TYR A 409 -0.14 -17.13 -3.67
N TYR A 410 -0.44 -15.83 -3.79
CA TYR A 410 -0.19 -15.00 -4.97
C TYR A 410 1.22 -14.41 -5.02
N LYS A 411 2.09 -14.79 -4.08
CA LYS A 411 3.47 -14.33 -3.99
C LYS A 411 3.57 -12.78 -4.02
N ARG A 412 2.67 -12.08 -3.32
CA ARG A 412 2.63 -10.63 -3.08
C ARG A 412 3.39 -10.26 -1.80
N TRP A 413 4.71 -10.36 -1.84
CA TRP A 413 5.57 -10.26 -0.67
C TRP A 413 5.66 -8.86 -0.14
N GLN A 414 5.81 -7.86 -1.00
CA GLN A 414 5.85 -6.47 -0.55
C GLN A 414 4.52 -6.10 0.09
N THR A 415 3.41 -6.39 -0.61
CA THR A 415 2.06 -6.17 -0.11
C THR A 415 1.80 -6.89 1.23
N TRP A 416 2.30 -8.12 1.38
CA TRP A 416 2.20 -8.84 2.65
C TRP A 416 2.93 -8.12 3.79
N SER A 417 4.13 -7.60 3.54
CA SER A 417 4.89 -6.80 4.50
C SER A 417 4.10 -5.59 4.98
N ASP A 418 3.51 -4.85 4.03
CA ASP A 418 2.73 -3.64 4.31
C ASP A 418 1.53 -3.96 5.22
N ILE A 419 0.81 -5.05 4.92
CA ILE A 419 -0.32 -5.51 5.74
C ILE A 419 0.16 -5.93 7.14
N LEU A 420 1.28 -6.65 7.26
CA LEU A 420 1.82 -7.08 8.54
C LEU A 420 2.27 -5.89 9.41
N ASN A 421 2.91 -4.88 8.81
CA ASN A 421 3.28 -3.64 9.50
C ASN A 421 2.05 -2.86 9.97
N LEU A 422 0.98 -2.86 9.18
CA LEU A 422 -0.28 -2.25 9.59
C LEU A 422 -0.94 -3.02 10.75
N ILE A 423 -0.91 -4.36 10.74
CA ILE A 423 -1.36 -5.18 11.87
C ILE A 423 -0.49 -4.94 13.11
N LEU A 424 0.84 -4.82 12.97
CA LEU A 424 1.75 -4.51 14.08
C LEU A 424 1.42 -3.15 14.70
N THR A 425 1.12 -2.15 13.87
CA THR A 425 0.66 -0.83 14.31
C THR A 425 -0.67 -0.93 15.08
N ALA A 426 -1.65 -1.67 14.54
CA ALA A 426 -2.91 -1.92 15.21
C ALA A 426 -2.72 -2.64 16.55
N ALA A 427 -1.83 -3.63 16.61
CA ALA A 427 -1.52 -4.39 17.82
C ALA A 427 -0.86 -3.53 18.91
N LYS A 428 0.01 -2.60 18.51
CA LYS A 428 0.58 -1.58 19.41
C LYS A 428 -0.51 -0.66 19.95
N ALA A 429 -1.38 -0.14 19.07
CA ALA A 429 -2.48 0.75 19.46
C ALA A 429 -3.51 0.08 20.39
N LEU A 430 -3.81 -1.20 20.15
CA LEU A 430 -4.69 -2.02 20.98
C LEU A 430 -4.01 -2.54 22.25
N LYS A 431 -2.70 -2.33 22.40
CA LYS A 431 -1.87 -2.90 23.48
C LYS A 431 -1.96 -4.43 23.57
N ASP A 432 -2.16 -5.09 22.43
CA ASP A 432 -2.23 -6.54 22.31
C ASP A 432 -0.83 -7.11 22.07
N ALA A 433 -0.13 -7.45 23.15
CA ALA A 433 1.23 -8.00 23.09
C ALA A 433 1.29 -9.35 22.35
N LYS A 434 0.23 -10.17 22.43
CA LYS A 434 0.18 -11.46 21.72
C LYS A 434 0.13 -11.23 20.21
N LEU A 435 -0.69 -10.28 19.76
CA LEU A 435 -0.77 -9.91 18.36
C LEU A 435 0.49 -9.19 17.85
N GLN A 436 1.14 -8.35 18.68
CA GLN A 436 2.43 -7.75 18.33
C GLN A 436 3.49 -8.82 18.06
N ALA A 437 3.62 -9.79 18.97
CA ALA A 437 4.56 -10.89 18.79
C ALA A 437 4.20 -11.76 17.56
N TRP A 438 2.91 -11.95 17.29
CA TRP A 438 2.45 -12.62 16.08
C TRP A 438 2.86 -11.87 14.81
N ALA A 439 2.61 -10.55 14.72
CA ALA A 439 2.95 -9.77 13.54
C ALA A 439 4.47 -9.74 13.29
N LEU A 440 5.26 -9.55 14.36
CA LEU A 440 6.73 -9.64 14.31
C LEU A 440 7.21 -11.03 13.87
N HIS A 441 6.59 -12.10 14.38
CA HIS A 441 6.89 -13.47 13.96
C HIS A 441 6.65 -13.65 12.46
N GLN A 442 5.55 -13.10 11.93
CA GLN A 442 5.25 -13.19 10.50
C GLN A 442 6.19 -12.36 9.65
N LEU A 443 6.57 -11.14 10.08
CA LEU A 443 7.58 -10.32 9.41
C LEU A 443 8.95 -11.03 9.38
N GLY A 444 9.35 -11.65 10.49
CA GLY A 444 10.57 -12.42 10.57
C GLY A 444 10.55 -13.69 9.72
N SER A 445 9.40 -14.37 9.67
CA SER A 445 9.20 -15.52 8.78
C SER A 445 9.25 -15.09 7.31
N ARG A 446 8.62 -13.97 6.95
CA ARG A 446 8.73 -13.34 5.62
C ARG A 446 10.17 -13.02 5.26
N ALA A 447 10.92 -12.37 6.15
CA ALA A 447 12.33 -12.05 5.92
C ALA A 447 13.17 -13.32 5.70
N LEU A 448 12.90 -14.38 6.47
CA LEU A 448 13.54 -15.69 6.27
C LEU A 448 13.21 -16.25 4.87
N TYR A 449 11.94 -16.12 4.43
CA TYR A 449 11.51 -16.48 3.07
C TYR A 449 12.02 -15.57 1.97
N LEU A 450 12.73 -14.49 2.26
CA LEU A 450 13.32 -13.62 1.23
C LEU A 450 14.85 -13.67 1.26
N GLY A 451 15.43 -14.48 2.16
CA GLY A 451 16.87 -14.54 2.38
C GLY A 451 17.41 -13.33 3.17
N TYR A 452 16.55 -12.52 3.76
CA TYR A 452 16.92 -11.36 4.57
C TYR A 452 17.25 -11.79 6.00
N SER A 453 18.31 -12.59 6.17
CA SER A 453 18.64 -13.24 7.45
C SER A 453 18.82 -12.29 8.63
N ALA A 454 19.38 -11.09 8.39
CA ALA A 454 19.52 -10.06 9.42
C ALA A 454 18.15 -9.56 9.92
N GLN A 455 17.24 -9.22 8.99
CA GLN A 455 15.87 -8.81 9.34
C GLN A 455 15.09 -9.94 10.02
N ALA A 456 15.25 -11.18 9.54
CA ALA A 456 14.64 -12.36 10.14
C ALA A 456 15.05 -12.54 11.61
N LYS A 457 16.36 -12.43 11.89
CA LYS A 457 16.91 -12.50 13.25
C LYS A 457 16.29 -11.43 14.16
N THR A 458 16.22 -10.19 13.67
CA THR A 458 15.67 -9.06 14.43
C THR A 458 14.19 -9.29 14.77
N PHE A 459 13.34 -9.53 13.77
CA PHE A 459 11.91 -9.66 13.99
C PHE A 459 11.53 -10.92 14.78
N LEU A 460 12.16 -12.07 14.49
CA LEU A 460 11.91 -13.30 15.26
C LEU A 460 12.42 -13.17 16.70
N GLY A 461 13.55 -12.50 16.93
CA GLY A 461 14.07 -12.22 18.27
C GLY A 461 13.13 -11.35 19.09
N GLN A 462 12.60 -10.28 18.50
CA GLN A 462 11.58 -9.44 19.15
C GLN A 462 10.30 -10.23 19.47
N ALA A 463 9.81 -11.04 18.52
CA ALA A 463 8.65 -11.89 18.74
C ALA A 463 8.87 -12.89 19.89
N LEU A 464 10.06 -13.50 19.96
CA LEU A 464 10.44 -14.46 20.99
C LEU A 464 10.41 -13.81 22.39
N ASN A 465 11.04 -12.63 22.52
CA ASN A 465 11.09 -11.88 23.77
C ASN A 465 9.69 -11.53 24.29
N ILE A 466 8.80 -11.04 23.41
CA ILE A 466 7.43 -10.70 23.79
C ILE A 466 6.66 -11.97 24.19
N ARG A 467 6.75 -13.06 23.40
CA ARG A 467 6.10 -14.35 23.69
C ARG A 467 6.55 -14.91 25.04
N GLN A 468 7.83 -14.78 25.37
CA GLN A 468 8.37 -15.18 26.67
C GLN A 468 7.80 -14.32 27.80
N ALA A 469 7.81 -12.99 27.65
CA ALA A 469 7.31 -12.07 28.67
C ALA A 469 5.82 -12.28 29.00
N ILE A 470 4.99 -12.60 28.00
CA ILE A 470 3.55 -12.85 28.20
C ILE A 470 3.20 -14.31 28.50
N GLY A 471 4.20 -15.21 28.54
CA GLY A 471 3.99 -16.63 28.80
C GLY A 471 3.28 -17.40 27.68
N ASP A 472 3.33 -16.92 26.42
CA ASP A 472 2.75 -17.59 25.26
C ASP A 472 3.60 -18.79 24.82
N LYS A 473 3.44 -19.91 25.51
CA LYS A 473 4.21 -21.15 25.25
C LYS A 473 4.03 -21.68 23.83
N ALA A 474 2.82 -21.58 23.27
CA ALA A 474 2.52 -22.09 21.93
C ALA A 474 3.20 -21.22 20.87
N GLY A 475 3.07 -19.89 20.96
CA GLY A 475 3.79 -18.97 20.10
C GLY A 475 5.30 -19.11 20.23
N LEU A 476 5.82 -19.20 21.46
CA LEU A 476 7.26 -19.32 21.71
C LEU A 476 7.86 -20.53 20.99
N ALA A 477 7.18 -21.69 21.05
CA ALA A 477 7.62 -22.89 20.34
C ALA A 477 7.70 -22.68 18.82
N ILE A 478 6.73 -21.99 18.21
CA ILE A 478 6.72 -21.72 16.77
C ILE A 478 7.81 -20.70 16.38
N THR A 479 7.99 -19.63 17.15
CA THR A 479 9.06 -18.65 16.89
C THR A 479 10.44 -19.30 17.02
N GLN A 480 10.63 -20.10 18.07
CA GLN A 480 11.89 -20.82 18.26
C GLN A 480 12.15 -21.80 17.12
N ASN A 481 11.12 -22.48 16.60
CA ASN A 481 11.27 -23.33 15.43
C ASN A 481 11.79 -22.55 14.21
N ASN A 482 11.27 -21.35 13.95
CA ASN A 482 11.71 -20.54 12.81
C ASN A 482 13.11 -19.95 13.04
N ILE A 483 13.49 -19.62 14.28
CA ILE A 483 14.86 -19.25 14.63
C ILE A 483 15.82 -20.42 14.42
N ASN A 484 15.42 -21.65 14.77
CA ASN A 484 16.20 -22.85 14.50
C ASN A 484 16.39 -23.04 12.98
N ALA A 485 15.33 -22.82 12.20
CA ALA A 485 15.40 -22.86 10.74
C ALA A 485 16.35 -21.79 10.17
N LEU A 486 16.30 -20.55 10.69
CA LEU A 486 17.25 -19.47 10.35
C LEU A 486 18.70 -19.87 10.63
N ASN A 487 18.95 -20.61 11.71
CA ASN A 487 20.28 -21.08 12.08
C ASN A 487 20.68 -22.39 11.39
N GLY A 488 19.89 -22.88 10.41
CA GLY A 488 20.17 -24.12 9.67
C GLY A 488 19.99 -25.41 10.48
N ILE A 489 19.31 -25.35 11.63
CA ILE A 489 19.06 -26.50 12.50
C ILE A 489 17.86 -27.27 11.94
N ILE A 490 18.11 -28.45 11.38
CA ILE A 490 17.06 -29.35 10.90
C ILE A 490 16.40 -30.04 12.11
N THR A 491 15.23 -29.57 12.52
CA THR A 491 14.39 -30.27 13.49
C THR A 491 13.61 -31.39 12.77
N PRO A 492 13.76 -32.67 13.17
CA PRO A 492 12.92 -33.72 12.61
C PRO A 492 11.46 -33.49 13.02
N VAL A 493 10.59 -33.28 12.04
CA VAL A 493 9.16 -33.10 12.25
C VAL A 493 8.58 -34.39 12.85
N LYS A 494 8.27 -34.39 14.15
CA LYS A 494 7.28 -35.33 14.70
C LYS A 494 5.92 -34.88 14.21
N GLY A 495 5.47 -35.43 13.10
CA GLY A 495 4.16 -35.16 12.53
C GLY A 495 3.05 -35.64 13.46
N ASN A 496 2.47 -34.75 14.26
CA ASN A 496 1.12 -34.95 14.75
C ASN A 496 0.15 -34.50 13.66
N SER A 497 -0.06 -35.37 12.68
CA SER A 497 -1.16 -35.24 11.72
C SER A 497 -2.48 -35.58 12.41
N THR A 498 -3.15 -34.60 13.00
CA THR A 498 -4.59 -34.69 13.24
C THR A 498 -5.32 -34.31 11.96
N GLY A 499 -5.73 -35.31 11.17
CA GLY A 499 -6.67 -35.11 10.06
C GLY A 499 -6.50 -36.03 8.84
N CYS A 500 -7.28 -37.12 8.83
CA CYS A 500 -7.87 -37.79 7.66
C CYS A 500 -7.01 -38.35 6.48
N ARG A 501 -7.08 -39.69 6.38
CA ARG A 501 -6.78 -40.68 5.30
C ARG A 501 -5.52 -41.50 5.60
N ARG A 502 -5.53 -42.82 5.67
CA ARG A 502 -6.43 -43.83 5.11
C ARG A 502 -6.18 -45.18 5.81
N TYR A 503 -7.26 -45.87 6.12
CA TYR A 503 -7.42 -47.29 5.87
C TYR A 503 -6.60 -47.73 4.64
N LEU A 504 -5.54 -48.51 4.86
CA LEU A 504 -5.24 -49.79 4.19
C LEU A 504 -3.82 -50.24 4.55
N ASN A 505 -3.73 -51.51 4.95
CA ASN A 505 -2.53 -52.34 5.14
C ASN A 505 -1.75 -52.15 6.46
N CYS A 506 -2.25 -52.81 7.50
CA CYS A 506 -1.41 -53.74 8.24
C CYS A 506 -2.31 -54.85 8.80
N GLY A 507 -2.16 -56.07 8.26
CA GLY A 507 -2.70 -57.27 8.89
C GLY A 507 -2.00 -57.51 10.22
N CYS A 508 -2.70 -58.22 11.11
CA CYS A 508 -2.35 -58.66 12.47
C CYS A 508 -3.04 -57.83 13.57
N GLY A 509 -4.15 -58.35 14.13
CA GLY A 509 -4.68 -57.90 15.41
C GLY A 509 -6.21 -57.82 15.58
N THR A 510 -7.00 -58.68 14.93
CA THR A 510 -8.42 -58.84 15.31
C THR A 510 -8.55 -59.80 16.50
N ALA A 511 -8.79 -59.27 17.70
CA ALA A 511 -9.59 -59.89 18.78
C ALA A 511 -9.39 -59.14 20.11
N ALA A 512 -10.21 -58.13 20.40
CA ALA A 512 -10.57 -57.73 21.78
C ALA A 512 -11.48 -56.47 21.85
N GLY A 513 -11.47 -55.57 20.86
CA GLY A 513 -12.11 -54.25 21.00
C GLY A 513 -13.59 -54.14 20.60
N ALA A 514 -14.11 -55.07 19.78
CA ALA A 514 -15.44 -54.92 19.17
C ALA A 514 -16.63 -55.30 20.09
N GLY A 515 -16.38 -55.98 21.22
CA GLY A 515 -17.44 -56.39 22.14
C GLY A 515 -17.98 -55.28 23.04
N ILE A 516 -17.16 -54.24 23.32
CA ILE A 516 -17.50 -53.24 24.34
C ILE A 516 -18.29 -52.06 23.75
N LEU A 517 -18.07 -51.71 22.48
CA LEU A 517 -18.81 -50.64 21.79
C LEU A 517 -20.22 -51.06 21.35
N GLY A 518 -20.43 -52.35 21.02
CA GLY A 518 -21.76 -52.86 20.66
C GLY A 518 -22.75 -52.87 21.83
N LEU A 519 -22.26 -53.08 23.05
CA LEU A 519 -23.11 -53.18 24.24
C LEU A 519 -23.58 -51.81 24.74
N ILE A 520 -22.80 -50.75 24.51
CA ILE A 520 -23.14 -49.37 24.90
C ILE A 520 -24.22 -48.77 23.97
N VAL A 521 -24.19 -49.11 22.67
CA VAL A 521 -25.19 -48.62 21.69
C VAL A 521 -26.54 -49.34 21.87
N ILE A 522 -26.53 -50.62 22.24
CA ILE A 522 -27.77 -51.38 22.50
C ILE A 522 -28.49 -50.87 23.75
N LEU A 523 -27.76 -50.46 24.79
CA LEU A 523 -28.36 -49.89 26.02
C LEU A 523 -28.89 -48.46 25.83
N ALA A 524 -28.33 -47.68 24.91
CA ALA A 524 -28.79 -46.31 24.63
C ALA A 524 -30.08 -46.25 23.79
N ILE A 525 -30.38 -47.27 22.99
CA ILE A 525 -31.61 -47.35 22.18
C ILE A 525 -32.80 -47.89 22.99
N ALA A 526 -32.55 -48.66 24.07
CA ALA A 526 -33.60 -49.26 24.89
C ALA A 526 -34.33 -48.29 25.83
N PHE A 527 -33.84 -47.06 26.04
CA PHE A 527 -34.37 -46.12 27.04
C PHE A 527 -34.68 -44.71 26.51
N TRP A 528 -34.89 -44.54 25.20
CA TRP A 528 -35.31 -43.25 24.64
C TRP A 528 -36.85 -43.11 24.61
N PRO A 529 -37.47 -42.12 25.29
CA PRO A 529 -38.91 -41.93 25.25
C PRO A 529 -39.38 -41.27 23.95
N ALA A 530 -40.47 -41.77 23.36
CA ALA A 530 -41.05 -41.26 22.13
C ALA A 530 -41.68 -39.86 22.31
N PRO A 531 -41.60 -38.97 21.30
CA PRO A 531 -42.28 -37.67 21.33
C PRO A 531 -43.81 -37.82 21.13
N PRO A 532 -44.63 -36.91 21.72
CA PRO A 532 -46.09 -36.97 21.58
C PRO A 532 -46.55 -36.56 20.17
N TYR A 533 -47.55 -37.29 19.69
CA TYR A 533 -48.22 -37.13 18.40
C TYR A 533 -49.16 -35.91 18.39
N ILE A 534 -49.01 -35.02 17.39
CA ILE A 534 -49.94 -33.91 17.13
C ILE A 534 -50.54 -34.11 15.72
N PRO A 535 -51.87 -34.28 15.58
CA PRO A 535 -52.51 -34.45 14.28
C PRO A 535 -52.71 -33.10 13.56
N PRO A 536 -52.73 -33.07 12.22
CA PRO A 536 -52.98 -31.86 11.44
C PRO A 536 -54.50 -31.60 11.30
N PRO A 537 -54.97 -30.34 11.34
CA PRO A 537 -56.34 -30.04 10.96
C PRO A 537 -56.45 -29.49 9.52
N THR A 538 -57.54 -29.94 8.92
CA THR A 538 -58.09 -29.82 7.56
C THR A 538 -58.66 -28.43 7.25
N GLU A 539 -58.58 -27.96 6.00
CA GLU A 539 -59.48 -26.94 5.40
C GLU A 539 -60.90 -27.52 5.21
N PRO A 540 -62.05 -26.77 5.20
CA PRO A 540 -62.36 -25.58 4.33
C PRO A 540 -63.43 -24.62 4.96
N PRO A 541 -64.33 -23.83 4.28
CA PRO A 541 -64.34 -23.13 2.98
C PRO A 541 -64.63 -21.59 3.07
N LEU A 542 -64.67 -20.92 1.91
CA LEU A 542 -65.06 -19.51 1.62
C LEU A 542 -66.45 -19.06 2.16
N ALA A 543 -66.55 -17.82 2.68
CA ALA A 543 -67.63 -16.84 2.43
C ALA A 543 -67.43 -15.50 3.20
N ALA A 544 -68.02 -14.43 2.67
CA ALA A 544 -67.84 -13.00 2.96
C ALA A 544 -68.39 -12.47 4.31
N THR A 545 -68.00 -11.26 4.74
CA THR A 545 -68.85 -10.03 4.84
C THR A 545 -68.10 -8.87 5.53
N PHE A 546 -68.33 -7.63 5.05
CA PHE A 546 -67.85 -6.33 5.54
C PHE A 546 -68.32 -5.95 6.95
N THR A 547 -67.54 -5.11 7.67
CA THR A 547 -68.07 -3.95 8.43
C THR A 547 -66.96 -2.97 8.85
N HIS A 548 -67.38 -1.72 9.06
CA HIS A 548 -66.64 -0.46 9.05
C HIS A 548 -66.36 0.12 10.46
N THR A 549 -65.21 0.83 10.61
CA THR A 549 -65.04 2.14 11.34
C THR A 549 -65.01 2.11 12.91
N PRO A 550 -64.44 3.10 13.67
CA PRO A 550 -63.75 4.35 13.30
C PRO A 550 -62.34 4.63 13.89
N THR A 551 -61.67 5.54 13.18
CA THR A 551 -60.61 6.49 13.52
C THR A 551 -60.86 7.34 14.78
N GLN A 552 -59.80 7.66 15.52
CA GLN A 552 -59.73 8.88 16.33
C GLN A 552 -58.51 9.74 15.94
N THR A 553 -58.78 11.03 15.79
CA THR A 553 -57.91 12.15 15.45
C THR A 553 -57.81 13.10 16.65
N LEU A 554 -56.80 13.98 16.65
CA LEU A 554 -56.63 15.29 17.37
C LEU A 554 -55.50 15.26 18.43
N THR A 555 -54.56 16.23 18.56
CA THR A 555 -54.41 17.62 18.09
C THR A 555 -52.93 18.06 18.16
N LYS A 556 -52.54 19.07 17.37
CA LYS A 556 -51.25 19.81 17.44
C LYS A 556 -51.28 20.97 18.45
N THR A 557 -50.14 21.28 19.07
CA THR A 557 -49.89 22.52 19.85
C THR A 557 -48.69 23.29 19.26
N PRO A 558 -48.68 24.64 19.22
CA PRO A 558 -47.68 25.41 18.44
C PRO A 558 -46.64 26.22 19.27
N THR A 559 -45.60 26.69 18.56
CA THR A 559 -44.72 27.90 18.77
C THR A 559 -43.47 27.70 19.67
N PRO A 560 -42.29 28.36 19.45
CA PRO A 560 -42.10 29.65 18.79
C PRO A 560 -40.94 29.87 17.79
N THR A 561 -41.15 30.93 17.00
CA THR A 561 -40.28 31.60 16.02
C THR A 561 -39.05 32.26 16.67
N ALA A 562 -37.87 32.04 16.09
CA ALA A 562 -36.64 32.79 16.42
C ALA A 562 -36.17 33.65 15.24
N THR A 563 -36.06 34.95 15.50
CA THR A 563 -35.53 36.00 14.62
C THR A 563 -34.00 35.88 14.48
N ARG A 564 -33.46 35.90 13.25
CA ARG A 564 -32.01 35.80 12.99
C ARG A 564 -31.42 37.19 12.72
N THR A 565 -30.59 37.67 13.63
CA THR A 565 -29.75 38.87 13.47
C THR A 565 -28.51 38.56 12.64
N ARG A 566 -28.15 39.45 11.72
CA ARG A 566 -27.00 39.33 10.80
C ARG A 566 -25.69 39.62 11.56
N VAL A 567 -24.78 38.65 11.62
CA VAL A 567 -23.40 38.80 12.13
C VAL A 567 -22.45 38.95 10.94
N PRO A 568 -21.44 39.84 10.98
CA PRO A 568 -20.55 40.08 9.84
C PRO A 568 -19.70 38.85 9.47
N THR A 569 -19.66 38.54 8.18
CA THR A 569 -18.83 37.51 7.57
C THR A 569 -17.35 37.87 7.71
N ILE A 570 -16.65 37.18 8.60
CA ILE A 570 -15.19 37.12 8.58
C ILE A 570 -14.83 36.13 7.48
N THR A 571 -14.08 36.56 6.47
CA THR A 571 -13.54 35.65 5.45
C THR A 571 -12.29 34.99 6.06
N PRO A 572 -12.27 33.68 6.35
CA PRO A 572 -11.03 33.02 6.67
C PRO A 572 -10.30 32.72 5.36
N THR A 573 -9.29 33.53 5.03
CA THR A 573 -8.22 33.08 4.13
C THR A 573 -7.47 31.98 4.89
N SER A 574 -7.95 30.74 4.83
CA SER A 574 -7.21 29.61 5.37
C SER A 574 -6.04 29.36 4.42
N THR A 575 -4.89 29.98 4.73
CA THR A 575 -3.62 29.46 4.26
C THR A 575 -3.60 27.97 4.65
N PRO A 576 -3.36 27.05 3.70
CA PRO A 576 -3.34 25.63 4.04
C PRO A 576 -2.35 25.38 5.18
N ALA A 577 -2.55 24.31 5.93
CA ALA A 577 -1.57 23.96 6.97
C ALA A 577 -0.18 23.76 6.32
N PRO A 578 0.91 24.08 7.02
CA PRO A 578 2.23 23.67 6.59
C PRO A 578 2.31 22.15 6.56
N VAL A 579 2.93 21.62 5.51
CA VAL A 579 3.17 20.20 5.30
C VAL A 579 4.55 19.86 5.86
N LEU A 580 4.61 18.83 6.71
CA LEU A 580 5.86 18.28 7.22
C LEU A 580 6.55 17.51 6.08
N LEU A 581 7.61 18.08 5.54
CA LEU A 581 8.40 17.48 4.46
C LEU A 581 9.33 16.41 5.00
N TYR A 582 9.85 16.62 6.21
CA TYR A 582 10.82 15.70 6.81
C TYR A 582 10.85 15.82 8.35
N ASP A 583 10.91 14.69 9.05
CA ASP A 583 11.02 14.64 10.51
C ASP A 583 12.21 13.78 10.91
N LEU A 584 13.28 14.42 11.40
CA LEU A 584 14.51 13.72 11.80
C LEU A 584 14.24 12.72 12.91
N VAL A 585 13.31 13.02 13.81
CA VAL A 585 12.90 12.10 14.87
C VAL A 585 12.44 10.81 14.20
N GLN A 586 11.38 10.82 13.39
CA GLN A 586 10.82 9.59 12.81
C GLN A 586 11.79 8.78 11.95
N ASN A 587 12.79 9.41 11.37
CA ASN A 587 13.74 8.79 10.44
C ASN A 587 15.16 8.66 11.03
N ALA A 588 15.33 8.82 12.34
CA ALA A 588 16.66 8.79 12.98
C ALA A 588 17.40 7.45 12.82
N ASN A 589 16.65 6.36 12.61
CA ASN A 589 17.15 5.01 12.32
C ASN A 589 17.68 4.85 10.89
N GLU A 590 17.38 5.78 9.99
CA GLU A 590 17.90 5.82 8.63
C GLU A 590 19.20 6.64 8.52
N ALA A 591 19.59 7.33 9.60
CA ALA A 591 20.83 8.10 9.66
C ALA A 591 22.05 7.19 9.84
N GLU A 592 23.15 7.53 9.18
CA GLU A 592 24.45 6.96 9.50
C GLU A 592 25.05 7.75 10.67
N TRP A 593 25.17 7.07 11.82
CA TRP A 593 25.79 7.63 13.00
C TRP A 593 27.26 7.24 12.99
N ILE A 594 28.16 8.21 12.99
CA ILE A 594 29.59 7.94 12.97
C ILE A 594 30.30 8.60 14.14
N GLN A 595 31.30 7.91 14.68
CA GLN A 595 32.23 8.40 15.67
C GLN A 595 33.63 8.51 15.05
N PRO A 596 34.04 9.70 14.58
CA PRO A 596 35.44 9.95 14.27
C PRO A 596 36.32 10.08 15.52
N TYR A 597 37.36 9.27 15.56
CA TYR A 597 38.47 9.33 16.52
C TYR A 597 39.59 10.20 15.95
N PHE A 598 39.93 11.28 16.65
CA PHE A 598 41.11 12.10 16.34
C PHE A 598 42.12 11.99 17.48
N ASN A 599 43.08 11.08 17.38
CA ASN A 599 44.28 11.17 18.23
C ASN A 599 45.44 11.73 17.38
N SER A 600 46.54 12.14 18.02
CA SER A 600 47.68 12.74 17.34
C SER A 600 48.38 11.83 16.30
N GLU A 601 47.97 10.55 16.17
CA GLU A 601 48.62 9.56 15.30
C GLU A 601 47.66 8.80 14.34
N PHE A 602 46.34 8.84 14.50
CA PHE A 602 45.37 8.11 13.66
C PHE A 602 44.01 8.83 13.52
N ASN A 603 43.45 8.79 12.30
CA ASN A 603 42.06 9.12 11.97
C ASN A 603 41.31 7.81 11.67
N GLU A 604 40.53 7.30 12.62
CA GLU A 604 39.62 6.16 12.40
C GLU A 604 38.17 6.62 12.56
N VAL A 605 37.27 6.04 11.76
CA VAL A 605 35.82 6.32 11.79
C VAL A 605 35.10 5.01 12.12
N GLU A 606 34.34 5.01 13.20
CA GLU A 606 33.48 3.89 13.58
C GLU A 606 32.01 4.22 13.31
N VAL A 607 31.26 3.30 12.72
CA VAL A 607 29.81 3.44 12.50
C VAL A 607 29.08 2.91 13.73
N LEU A 608 28.19 3.73 14.30
CA LEU A 608 27.37 3.41 15.47
C LEU A 608 26.00 2.88 15.03
N ASP A 609 25.51 1.85 15.75
CA ASP A 609 24.16 1.34 15.58
C ASP A 609 23.13 2.25 16.29
N PHE A 610 21.99 2.51 15.64
CA PHE A 610 20.88 3.28 16.23
C PHE A 610 19.89 2.38 16.99
N PHE A 611 19.58 2.71 18.24
CA PHE A 611 18.76 1.87 19.12
C PHE A 611 17.31 2.35 19.29
N GLU A 612 16.31 1.47 19.02
CA GLU A 612 14.89 1.85 18.92
C GLU A 612 14.03 1.65 20.22
N VAL A 613 14.52 0.97 21.26
CA VAL A 613 13.67 0.41 22.34
C VAL A 613 13.30 1.41 23.46
N PRO A 614 12.00 1.61 23.83
CA PRO A 614 11.56 2.55 24.88
C PRO A 614 11.63 2.08 26.35
N GLN A 615 12.22 0.92 26.64
CA GLN A 615 12.04 0.20 27.92
C GLN A 615 13.37 -0.16 28.62
N SER A 616 14.40 0.68 28.53
CA SER A 616 15.58 0.58 29.38
C SER A 616 16.15 1.97 29.65
N PRO A 617 16.84 2.17 30.79
CA PRO A 617 16.52 3.28 31.67
C PRO A 617 17.31 4.52 31.27
N SER A 618 17.22 5.60 32.05
CA SER A 618 17.80 6.90 31.69
C SER A 618 19.29 6.79 31.32
N PRO A 619 19.89 7.77 30.62
CA PRO A 619 21.33 7.75 30.33
C PRO A 619 22.19 7.48 31.57
N GLU A 620 21.71 7.89 32.74
CA GLU A 620 22.34 7.69 34.05
C GLU A 620 22.42 6.20 34.47
N ASP A 621 21.55 5.34 33.93
CA ASP A 621 21.47 3.90 34.22
C ASP A 621 22.28 3.03 33.24
N TYR A 622 22.63 3.57 32.06
CA TYR A 622 23.55 2.93 31.11
C TYR A 622 25.02 3.02 31.58
N ILE A 623 25.33 4.05 32.38
CA ILE A 623 26.67 4.37 32.92
C ILE A 623 27.26 3.25 33.81
N PHE A 624 26.43 2.37 34.38
CA PHE A 624 26.89 1.39 35.37
C PHE A 624 26.93 -0.08 34.92
N ASN A 625 26.30 -0.46 33.79
CA ASN A 625 26.06 -1.88 33.46
C ASN A 625 26.87 -2.43 32.28
N LEU A 626 27.74 -1.65 31.66
CA LEU A 626 28.75 -2.14 30.73
C LEU A 626 30.13 -1.71 31.21
N VAL A 627 31.06 -2.67 31.26
CA VAL A 627 32.43 -2.51 31.75
C VAL A 627 33.32 -1.73 30.76
N GLU A 628 32.78 -1.24 29.63
CA GLU A 628 33.56 -0.59 28.57
C GLU A 628 32.79 0.60 28.00
N GLY A 629 33.30 1.82 28.17
CA GLY A 629 32.65 3.06 27.75
C GLY A 629 32.59 3.22 26.22
N TYR A 630 31.43 2.92 25.63
CA TYR A 630 31.08 3.18 24.23
C TYR A 630 30.08 4.33 24.04
N ALA A 631 30.14 5.00 22.88
CA ALA A 631 29.16 5.99 22.47
C ALA A 631 27.78 5.38 22.19
N TYR A 632 26.72 6.19 22.32
CA TYR A 632 25.33 5.77 22.13
C TYR A 632 24.57 6.75 21.23
N ALA A 633 23.84 6.18 20.27
CA ALA A 633 22.83 6.88 19.48
C ALA A 633 21.48 6.16 19.59
N GLY A 634 20.46 6.86 20.06
CA GLY A 634 19.14 6.26 20.22
C GLY A 634 18.09 7.26 20.68
N TRP A 635 16.98 6.76 21.20
CA TRP A 635 15.87 7.61 21.62
C TRP A 635 15.95 8.01 23.10
N ASP A 636 15.68 9.28 23.43
CA ASP A 636 15.32 9.72 24.79
C ASP A 636 13.79 9.83 24.91
N PHE A 637 13.25 9.07 25.85
CA PHE A 637 11.82 9.02 26.17
C PHE A 637 11.47 9.73 27.48
N ASN A 638 12.46 10.30 28.19
CA ASN A 638 12.35 10.92 29.52
C ASN A 638 12.61 12.44 29.54
N ALA A 639 12.87 13.06 28.40
CA ALA A 639 13.16 14.50 28.30
C ALA A 639 11.97 15.39 28.75
N PRO A 640 12.23 16.56 29.38
CA PRO A 640 11.18 17.48 29.79
C PRO A 640 10.50 18.16 28.59
N MET A 641 9.20 18.47 28.78
CA MET A 641 8.28 19.03 27.80
C MET A 641 8.80 20.30 27.11
N VAL A 642 8.70 20.36 25.78
CA VAL A 642 8.76 21.61 25.00
C VAL A 642 7.33 21.94 24.57
N GLY A 643 6.74 23.00 25.13
CA GLY A 643 5.38 23.46 24.81
C GLY A 643 4.31 22.36 24.97
N GLU A 644 3.97 21.99 26.20
CA GLU A 644 2.89 21.03 26.58
C GLU A 644 2.85 19.66 25.87
N LYS A 645 3.81 19.33 24.99
CA LYS A 645 3.82 18.09 24.21
C LYS A 645 5.04 17.24 24.58
N ASN A 646 4.77 16.01 25.04
CA ASN A 646 5.79 14.98 25.17
C ASN A 646 6.14 14.48 23.76
N GLN A 647 7.36 14.73 23.30
CA GLN A 647 7.82 14.29 21.99
C GLN A 647 9.07 13.42 22.16
N LYS A 648 9.14 12.34 21.36
CA LYS A 648 10.34 11.52 21.22
C LYS A 648 11.49 12.41 20.75
N GLN A 649 12.69 12.23 21.30
CA GLN A 649 13.87 13.01 20.93
C GLN A 649 15.02 12.07 20.60
N VAL A 650 15.84 12.45 19.62
CA VAL A 650 17.08 11.72 19.33
C VAL A 650 18.13 12.14 20.34
N LEU A 651 18.74 11.16 21.00
CA LEU A 651 19.73 11.31 22.05
C LEU A 651 21.07 10.74 21.60
N LEU A 652 22.10 11.54 21.84
CA LEU A 652 23.48 11.14 21.66
C LEU A 652 24.21 11.28 22.99
N THR A 653 24.85 10.20 23.44
CA THR A 653 25.68 10.21 24.64
C THR A 653 27.05 9.60 24.33
N TYR A 654 28.06 10.02 25.07
CA TYR A 654 29.44 9.58 24.86
C TYR A 654 30.16 9.44 26.20
N PRO A 655 31.09 8.47 26.30
CA PRO A 655 32.04 8.38 27.41
C PRO A 655 33.30 9.20 27.11
N TYR A 656 33.96 9.62 28.18
CA TYR A 656 35.15 10.46 28.16
C TYR A 656 36.30 9.89 27.30
N TYR A 657 36.59 10.57 26.20
CA TYR A 657 37.93 10.63 25.60
C TYR A 657 38.18 12.05 25.09
N THR A 658 39.35 12.60 25.39
CA THR A 658 39.79 13.87 24.81
C THR A 658 39.87 13.66 23.29
N TYR A 659 39.20 14.51 22.51
CA TYR A 659 39.22 14.57 21.03
C TYR A 659 38.32 13.60 20.23
N THR A 660 37.24 13.08 20.79
CA THR A 660 36.22 12.35 20.00
C THR A 660 35.08 13.27 19.57
N ARG A 661 34.76 13.28 18.27
CA ARG A 661 33.57 13.94 17.73
C ARG A 661 32.62 12.83 17.31
N ILE A 662 31.34 12.88 17.68
CA ILE A 662 30.31 12.05 17.07
C ILE A 662 29.58 12.95 16.09
N VAL A 663 29.42 12.47 14.86
CA VAL A 663 28.68 13.15 13.81
C VAL A 663 27.56 12.22 13.36
N GLY A 664 26.32 12.61 13.62
CA GLY A 664 25.20 12.04 12.88
C GLY A 664 25.16 12.72 11.52
N ASN A 665 25.35 11.98 10.44
CA ASN A 665 25.27 12.51 9.09
C ASN A 665 23.91 12.16 8.49
N TYR A 666 23.11 13.18 8.25
CA TYR A 666 21.86 13.02 7.52
C TYR A 666 21.95 13.70 6.17
N SER A 667 21.82 12.94 5.07
CA SER A 667 21.71 13.51 3.72
C SER A 667 20.25 13.44 3.27
N ILE A 668 19.56 14.58 3.36
CA ILE A 668 18.15 14.67 2.96
C ILE A 668 18.09 15.16 1.52
N PHE A 669 17.47 14.37 0.65
CA PHE A 669 17.13 14.78 -0.71
C PHE A 669 15.72 15.37 -0.71
N LEU A 670 15.63 16.68 -0.89
CA LEU A 670 14.34 17.37 -1.00
C LEU A 670 14.08 17.78 -2.46
N PRO A 671 13.13 17.13 -3.16
CA PRO A 671 12.71 17.53 -4.50
C PRO A 671 11.60 18.59 -4.37
N VAL A 672 11.94 19.85 -4.16
CA VAL A 672 10.94 20.93 -3.93
C VAL A 672 11.17 22.10 -4.88
N ASP A 673 10.07 22.66 -5.41
CA ASP A 673 9.98 23.90 -6.21
C ASP A 673 10.35 25.16 -5.39
N PRO A 674 10.64 26.33 -6.02
CA PRO A 674 11.15 27.51 -5.32
C PRO A 674 10.11 28.15 -4.38
N GLY A 675 10.17 27.75 -3.11
CA GLY A 675 9.65 28.45 -1.94
C GLY A 675 10.51 28.03 -0.76
N SER A 676 11.14 28.98 -0.04
CA SER A 676 12.15 28.66 0.99
C SER A 676 11.57 27.72 2.05
N PRO A 677 11.90 26.40 2.07
CA PRO A 677 11.39 25.52 3.11
C PRO A 677 11.88 26.01 4.47
N TYR A 678 11.09 25.70 5.48
CA TYR A 678 11.33 26.17 6.83
C TYR A 678 11.88 25.05 7.68
N LEU A 679 13.15 25.20 8.08
CA LEU A 679 13.81 24.29 8.99
C LEU A 679 13.57 24.74 10.43
N GLU A 680 12.85 23.91 11.17
CA GLU A 680 12.64 24.07 12.60
C GLU A 680 13.60 23.15 13.35
N ILE A 681 14.51 23.73 14.13
CA ILE A 681 15.46 22.99 14.94
C ILE A 681 15.24 23.34 16.41
N MET A 682 15.05 22.31 17.21
CA MET A 682 15.10 22.41 18.66
C MET A 682 16.24 21.52 19.14
N VAL A 683 17.24 22.12 19.75
CA VAL A 683 18.38 21.42 20.33
C VAL A 683 18.49 21.78 21.80
N GLY A 684 18.98 20.84 22.59
CA GLY A 684 19.27 21.09 23.99
C GLY A 684 20.33 20.15 24.52
N TYR A 685 20.84 20.52 25.68
CA TYR A 685 21.88 19.80 26.40
C TYR A 685 21.52 19.82 27.90
N LYS A 686 21.88 18.77 28.62
CA LYS A 686 21.64 18.67 30.08
C LYS A 686 22.99 18.75 30.80
N ASN A 687 23.02 19.53 31.89
CA ASN A 687 24.13 19.58 32.86
C ASN A 687 25.52 20.06 32.39
N VAL A 688 25.65 20.79 31.27
CA VAL A 688 26.96 21.32 30.83
C VAL A 688 27.41 22.47 31.75
N PRO A 689 28.55 22.38 32.47
CA PRO A 689 29.01 23.44 33.34
C PRO A 689 29.48 24.66 32.54
N SER A 690 29.19 25.83 33.10
CA SER A 690 29.17 27.15 32.46
C SER A 690 30.52 27.72 32.01
N ASN A 691 31.63 26.99 32.04
CA ASN A 691 32.95 27.64 31.96
C ASN A 691 33.88 27.13 30.85
N GLU A 692 33.57 26.04 30.14
CA GLU A 692 34.61 25.32 29.38
C GLU A 692 34.22 24.80 27.98
N ALA A 693 33.00 25.04 27.49
CA ALA A 693 32.61 24.60 26.16
C ALA A 693 33.07 25.60 25.08
N VAL A 694 34.05 25.21 24.25
CA VAL A 694 34.55 26.00 23.11
C VAL A 694 34.34 25.20 21.82
N GLY A 695 33.14 25.26 21.22
CA GLY A 695 32.85 24.57 19.97
C GLY A 695 31.43 24.76 19.42
N SER A 696 31.23 24.35 18.17
CA SER A 696 29.91 24.27 17.52
C SER A 696 29.18 23.01 17.94
N ILE A 697 27.96 23.14 18.47
CA ILE A 697 27.11 22.00 18.87
C ILE A 697 26.32 21.46 17.67
N PHE A 698 26.00 22.32 16.71
CA PHE A 698 25.13 21.96 15.60
C PHE A 698 25.43 22.80 14.37
N THR A 699 25.57 22.13 13.22
CA THR A 699 25.92 22.76 11.96
C THR A 699 25.07 22.20 10.82
N VAL A 700 24.62 23.06 9.91
CA VAL A 700 23.82 22.66 8.74
C VAL A 700 24.52 23.10 7.47
N TYR A 701 24.62 22.18 6.53
CA TYR A 701 25.12 22.40 5.19
C TYR A 701 24.02 22.15 4.17
N VAL A 702 24.00 22.96 3.11
CA VAL A 702 23.13 22.78 1.96
C VAL A 702 24.01 22.82 0.73
N ASN A 703 24.05 21.72 -0.03
CA ASN A 703 24.96 21.54 -1.16
C ASN A 703 26.41 21.89 -0.79
N GLU A 704 26.89 21.31 0.31
CA GLU A 704 28.24 21.51 0.89
C GLU A 704 28.52 22.92 1.43
N LYS A 705 27.59 23.88 1.28
CA LYS A 705 27.73 25.23 1.83
C LYS A 705 27.15 25.27 3.24
N LYS A 706 27.96 25.66 4.23
CA LYS A 706 27.49 25.91 5.61
C LYS A 706 26.48 27.06 5.62
N VAL A 707 25.24 26.77 6.00
CA VAL A 707 24.14 27.75 6.08
C VAL A 707 23.76 28.11 7.51
N PHE A 708 24.10 27.26 8.48
CA PHE A 708 23.89 27.52 9.90
C PHE A 708 24.97 26.87 10.75
N ASP A 709 25.35 27.56 11.83
CA ASP A 709 26.34 27.09 12.78
C ASP A 709 26.03 27.67 14.17
N ARG A 710 25.90 26.79 15.18
CA ARG A 710 25.57 27.19 16.54
C ARG A 710 26.65 26.74 17.51
N SER A 711 27.31 27.70 18.15
CA SER A 711 28.26 27.47 19.24
C SER A 711 27.60 27.54 20.63
N SER A 712 28.11 26.76 21.58
CA SER A 712 27.77 26.93 23.00
C SER A 712 28.42 28.21 23.55
N HIS A 713 27.69 28.99 24.35
CA HIS A 713 28.28 30.07 25.14
C HIS A 713 28.19 29.79 26.65
N PRO A 714 29.27 30.06 27.40
CA PRO A 714 29.42 29.66 28.80
C PRO A 714 28.33 30.18 29.76
N LYS A 715 27.63 31.28 29.43
CA LYS A 715 26.72 31.95 30.39
C LYS A 715 25.23 31.63 30.23
N GLU A 716 24.86 30.67 29.41
CA GLU A 716 23.44 30.35 29.16
C GLU A 716 22.99 29.12 29.95
N ASN A 717 21.97 29.30 30.79
CA ASN A 717 21.29 28.20 31.50
C ASN A 717 20.90 27.10 30.51
N PRO A 718 20.73 25.83 30.96
CA PRO A 718 20.29 24.73 30.12
C PRO A 718 18.86 25.02 29.66
N THR A 719 18.71 25.75 28.56
CA THR A 719 17.43 26.27 28.11
C THR A 719 17.20 25.71 26.71
N ILE A 720 16.03 25.11 26.52
CA ILE A 720 15.48 24.74 25.21
C ILE A 720 15.56 25.98 24.32
N LYS A 721 16.31 25.91 23.22
CA LYS A 721 16.37 27.01 22.27
C LYS A 721 15.90 26.54 20.91
N GLU A 722 14.69 26.96 20.59
CA GLU A 722 14.10 26.82 19.27
C GLU A 722 14.79 27.80 18.32
N THR A 723 15.25 27.32 17.18
CA THR A 723 15.86 28.16 16.15
C THR A 723 15.30 27.75 14.82
N ALA A 724 14.76 28.74 14.14
CA ALA A 724 13.87 28.53 13.03
C ALA A 724 14.44 29.26 11.82
N ILE A 725 14.84 28.49 10.80
CA ILE A 725 15.77 28.90 9.76
C ILE A 725 15.09 28.70 8.40
N PRO A 726 14.84 29.78 7.63
CA PRO A 726 14.44 29.62 6.25
C PRO A 726 15.64 29.13 5.44
N ILE A 727 15.48 28.03 4.71
CA ILE A 727 16.50 27.52 3.80
C ILE A 727 16.17 28.00 2.39
N SER A 728 17.14 28.62 1.73
CA SER A 728 17.03 28.90 0.29
C SER A 728 17.51 27.67 -0.47
N LEU A 729 16.60 27.03 -1.21
CA LEU A 729 16.94 25.94 -2.13
C LEU A 729 17.23 26.51 -3.52
N SER A 730 18.19 25.93 -4.24
CA SER A 730 18.41 26.19 -5.67
C SER A 730 17.57 25.23 -6.52
N GLU A 731 17.26 25.60 -7.77
CA GLU A 731 16.60 24.70 -8.72
C GLU A 731 17.40 23.39 -8.90
N GLY A 732 16.82 22.24 -8.53
CA GLY A 732 17.45 20.92 -8.62
C GLY A 732 17.38 20.09 -7.33
N ALA A 733 18.05 18.93 -7.31
CA ALA A 733 18.18 18.10 -6.12
C ALA A 733 19.12 18.80 -5.11
N ASN A 734 18.59 19.14 -3.93
CA ASN A 734 19.39 19.76 -2.88
C ASN A 734 19.72 18.72 -1.82
N ILE A 735 21.00 18.59 -1.49
CA ILE A 735 21.50 17.75 -0.41
C ILE A 735 21.59 18.62 0.84
N ILE A 736 20.72 18.36 1.81
CA ILE A 736 20.84 18.98 3.14
C ILE A 736 21.60 18.00 4.01
N GLN A 737 22.76 18.45 4.49
CA GLN A 737 23.59 17.74 5.44
C GLN A 737 23.43 18.36 6.82
N LEU A 738 22.93 17.56 7.76
CA LEU A 738 22.84 17.94 9.17
C LEU A 738 24.02 17.32 9.91
N GLU A 739 24.85 18.16 10.53
CA GLU A 739 25.94 17.72 11.41
C GLU A 739 25.60 18.07 12.86
N LEU A 740 25.35 17.03 13.66
CA LEU A 740 25.24 17.12 15.11
C LEU A 740 26.63 16.95 15.71
N ASN A 741 27.14 17.97 16.40
CA ASN A 741 28.50 17.99 16.93
C ASN A 741 28.49 18.02 18.45
N ALA A 742 28.96 16.94 19.09
CA ALA A 742 29.32 16.98 20.50
C ALA A 742 30.84 17.21 20.57
N GLN A 743 31.29 18.46 20.78
CA GLN A 743 32.72 18.77 20.85
C GLN A 743 33.06 19.53 22.15
N ASP A 744 34.16 19.10 22.78
CA ASP A 744 34.88 19.72 23.89
C ASP A 744 34.06 20.13 25.12
N ILE A 745 33.88 19.17 26.04
CA ILE A 745 33.60 19.49 27.44
C ILE A 745 34.69 18.86 28.30
N VAL A 746 35.64 19.70 28.72
CA VAL A 746 36.84 19.30 29.46
C VAL A 746 36.49 19.18 30.94
N ASN A 747 35.71 18.19 31.36
CA ASN A 747 35.66 17.78 32.78
C ASN A 747 34.84 16.51 32.97
N ASN A 748 35.52 15.38 33.20
CA ASN A 748 35.17 14.14 33.94
C ASN A 748 33.69 13.72 34.17
N GLN A 749 32.74 14.17 33.35
CA GLN A 749 31.31 13.88 33.43
C GLN A 749 30.72 13.76 32.02
N ASP A 750 29.76 12.85 31.88
CA ASP A 750 29.09 12.57 30.62
C ASP A 750 27.95 13.59 30.38
N TYR A 751 27.90 14.18 29.19
CA TYR A 751 26.91 15.22 28.85
C TYR A 751 26.00 14.77 27.70
N PRO A 752 24.71 14.48 27.97
CA PRO A 752 23.77 14.13 26.91
C PRO A 752 23.37 15.36 26.10
N ILE A 753 23.42 15.20 24.77
CA ILE A 753 22.90 16.18 23.79
C ILE A 753 21.71 15.55 23.07
N TRP A 754 20.68 16.35 22.82
CA TRP A 754 19.51 15.91 22.08
C TRP A 754 19.10 16.92 21.00
N ALA A 755 18.41 16.42 19.98
CA ALA A 755 17.90 17.22 18.88
C ALA A 755 16.52 16.76 18.41
N VAL A 756 15.71 17.74 18.01
CA VAL A 756 14.47 17.59 17.24
C VAL A 756 14.60 18.49 16.04
N VAL A 757 14.54 17.91 14.84
CA VAL A 757 14.67 18.65 13.58
C VAL A 757 13.49 18.30 12.68
N LYS A 758 12.77 19.33 12.24
CA LYS A 758 11.63 19.20 11.33
C LYS A 758 11.79 20.16 10.17
N ILE A 759 11.48 19.68 8.97
CA ILE A 759 11.48 20.49 7.76
C ILE A 759 10.05 20.63 7.29
N TRP A 760 9.62 21.86 7.13
CA TRP A 760 8.29 22.22 6.67
C TRP A 760 8.35 22.89 5.31
N ASP A 761 7.32 22.75 4.50
CA ASP A 761 7.18 23.47 3.22
C ASP A 761 7.12 25.00 3.41
N ARG A 762 6.64 25.45 4.57
CA ARG A 762 6.62 26.84 5.03
C ARG A 762 6.55 26.90 6.55
N LYS A 763 6.76 28.09 7.13
CA LYS A 763 6.76 28.29 8.58
C LYS A 763 5.42 27.83 9.23
N PRO A 764 5.44 26.90 10.19
CA PRO A 764 4.28 26.58 11.02
C PRO A 764 3.88 27.77 11.91
N LYS A 765 2.56 27.95 12.09
CA LYS A 765 1.98 29.04 12.90
C LYS A 765 2.02 28.74 14.38
#